data_AF-A0A9W9M371-F1
#
_entry.id   AF-A0A9W9M371-F1
#
_cell.length_a   1.000
_cell.length_b   1.000
_cell.length_c   1.000
_cell.angle_alpha   90.00
_cell.angle_beta   90.00
_cell.angle_gamma   90.00
#
_symmetry.space_group_name_H-M   'P 1'
#
loop_
_entity.id
_entity.type
_entity.pdbx_description
1 polymer ?
#
loop_
_entity_poly.entity_id
_entity_poly.type
_entity_poly.pdbx_seq_one_letter_code
_entity_poly.pdbx_strand_id
1 'polypeptide(L)'
;MHTLRKPSATPQPLQPGEQPLGGWSANKFSTKTAPSCMSGVSGYENSLHPIPWAASLQSMRQSQPVAELEKKIDALTASLKAQAQKGRTAPAGPLVAEPVNAGMVYNSHASESGAEPDAERVLPSSEVVDEECQNFRDGETDSGNDVIDRGLLSLEEASQIFTRFFCEINPLCPMVAFSNDTCLQNMRRSKPILLLAILGVSSGSILPQLQPILAVELARQVAERVMFRTEKSVDLVQAMLVYAVWYLKHRETKDIGFNQYIHSAAVMAMELGLGNRPSASPVKTREDEAEMRRTWLTCYYTIQMASTILRNPPLIRFSPYIDECLKFFGDSPAAVPTDIALCTMVQWARIMEDVALVFHTDEPSQPLVEHDPRTQYHLHSFNTRLVEWKENATRSSNPNMLDHMFEIARLFVHEIAVRYNGTSDPNSTPPPVTATHIESLTTCVVSICGALESFLRLDLRVYRVIDCPYMTWTLYAAIVMVRLSDLLHSPLTRWGDVFLPDMKTNFYLSAIIRKLTVLSESDANPTAHGFRSAFKRLQSWHTQRSNSHSIPDLISGIKSSLGKRRSAKKQNSGTEHHAPDGTFSHGLELQTGEVLATPASPVNSDSLFQNRSPFNLDSWNIAMEESTGFEPFLNNVGGKTADGVTQFLGIKYASLRNRFADAEMIGCGEDDAILDATEYGPVAPSLPFGCELEHAAIQHTLPNKKIAESDLDCLNLNITLPAATSPASKLPVFLFIHGGGLVTGASSFPQYDMARFVKMSVQKGFPIIAVSINYRLGISGFLTSSELREAGFKPNNGLRDQRVAMVWIQKHIGTFGGDNQNVTLAGMSAGAAAVTLHLQCSKKLFTRAIAMSGSYLMTQPLPYHAHEESYKQAIDALGLANVTPEERVNVRVNCSTHELYSKILPRILVGFAVDGDLVPSEVAFPKARSDMENGPSSRGNNCKDMMIGCAQMDASICSLLTPQWKKDAAQNITAAMRDILKAHPKEAQEILERYGLEKTMSDEVAFPAVLNFVNDVVGLAPVVAFARAWQGNVYAYYFNERNPWEGPWKGQASHILDLAYLFQNYREYLTEEQQAVAEAFAEDFFNFCHGVSPWPVADETATKDTFPVRVFGPSDERLTAKVDVRAYGGETMRRSTVFDYADKISLDEMLMIVREFGVNASEALLAA
;
A
#
# COMPACT_ATOMS: atom_id res chain seq x y z
N MET A 1 -9.30 19.24 -65.95
CA MET A 1 -7.85 19.06 -65.74
C MET A 1 -7.66 18.10 -64.56
N HIS A 2 -6.72 17.16 -64.53
CA HIS A 2 -5.96 16.55 -65.63
C HIS A 2 -5.56 15.09 -65.25
N THR A 3 -6.19 14.13 -65.93
CA THR A 3 -5.58 12.97 -66.61
C THR A 3 -4.54 12.03 -65.93
N LEU A 4 -4.93 10.73 -65.90
CA LEU A 4 -4.27 9.57 -66.58
C LEU A 4 -2.87 9.08 -66.06
N ARG A 5 -2.41 7.84 -66.33
CA ARG A 5 -2.81 6.87 -67.39
C ARG A 5 -2.64 5.37 -67.00
N LYS A 6 -3.40 4.54 -67.71
CA LYS A 6 -3.39 3.05 -67.83
C LYS A 6 -2.35 2.61 -68.91
N PRO A 7 -2.19 1.33 -69.38
CA PRO A 7 -3.21 0.27 -69.62
C PRO A 7 -2.79 -1.18 -69.23
N SER A 8 -3.63 -2.24 -69.34
CA SER A 8 -4.87 -2.47 -70.14
C SER A 8 -6.07 -3.06 -69.33
N ALA A 9 -6.37 -4.37 -69.31
CA ALA A 9 -7.25 -5.11 -70.26
C ALA A 9 -8.43 -5.79 -69.47
N THR A 10 -9.63 -6.23 -69.92
CA THR A 10 -10.40 -6.40 -71.20
C THR A 10 -10.18 -7.71 -72.01
N PRO A 11 -11.23 -8.41 -72.55
CA PRO A 11 -12.71 -8.26 -72.42
C PRO A 11 -13.43 -9.48 -71.76
N GLN A 12 -14.57 -9.42 -71.04
CA GLN A 12 -15.95 -8.90 -71.23
C GLN A 12 -16.99 -10.07 -71.44
N PRO A 13 -18.34 -9.91 -71.56
CA PRO A 13 -19.27 -10.34 -70.47
C PRO A 13 -20.50 -11.18 -70.91
N LEU A 14 -21.42 -11.53 -69.97
CA LEU A 14 -22.90 -11.29 -70.06
C LEU A 14 -23.70 -11.76 -68.80
N GLN A 15 -24.97 -11.35 -68.73
CA GLN A 15 -26.06 -11.65 -67.75
C GLN A 15 -27.41 -11.78 -68.54
N PRO A 16 -28.65 -12.02 -68.00
CA PRO A 16 -29.16 -11.89 -66.61
C PRO A 16 -30.17 -13.01 -66.14
N GLY A 17 -30.92 -12.80 -65.03
CA GLY A 17 -32.35 -13.22 -64.96
C GLY A 17 -32.90 -14.04 -63.76
N GLU A 18 -33.56 -13.34 -62.81
CA GLU A 18 -34.83 -13.71 -62.09
C GLU A 18 -34.96 -14.95 -61.14
N GLN A 19 -36.10 -14.95 -60.41
CA GLN A 19 -36.62 -15.85 -59.34
C GLN A 19 -38.09 -16.25 -59.73
N PRO A 20 -38.85 -17.18 -59.06
CA PRO A 20 -38.81 -17.56 -57.63
C PRO A 20 -39.18 -19.03 -57.22
N LEU A 21 -39.12 -19.28 -55.90
CA LEU A 21 -39.91 -20.21 -55.05
C LEU A 21 -40.24 -21.67 -55.49
N GLY A 22 -39.83 -22.68 -54.69
CA GLY A 22 -40.65 -23.91 -54.55
C GLY A 22 -40.03 -25.26 -54.13
N GLY A 23 -39.52 -25.42 -52.89
CA GLY A 23 -39.70 -26.66 -52.11
C GLY A 23 -38.58 -27.75 -52.01
N TRP A 24 -38.19 -28.04 -50.76
CA TRP A 24 -37.60 -29.31 -50.21
C TRP A 24 -36.26 -29.82 -50.81
N SER A 25 -35.22 -30.22 -50.04
CA SER A 25 -34.99 -30.24 -48.59
C SER A 25 -33.48 -30.38 -48.27
N ALA A 26 -33.00 -29.91 -47.10
CA ALA A 26 -31.65 -30.20 -46.59
C ALA A 26 -31.47 -29.96 -45.06
N ASN A 27 -30.70 -30.84 -44.40
CA ASN A 27 -30.07 -30.67 -43.07
C ASN A 27 -28.64 -30.10 -43.28
N LYS A 28 -27.92 -29.38 -42.39
CA LYS A 28 -28.06 -28.71 -41.06
C LYS A 28 -27.02 -27.55 -41.09
N PHE A 29 -27.29 -26.29 -40.77
CA PHE A 29 -27.36 -25.63 -39.43
C PHE A 29 -26.13 -25.83 -38.51
N SER A 30 -25.62 -24.86 -37.73
CA SER A 30 -25.73 -23.36 -37.62
C SER A 30 -24.75 -22.87 -36.51
N THR A 31 -24.57 -21.60 -36.04
CA THR A 31 -25.11 -20.22 -36.27
C THR A 31 -24.05 -19.18 -35.79
N LYS A 32 -24.38 -17.86 -35.69
CA LYS A 32 -23.63 -16.81 -34.94
C LYS A 32 -24.58 -15.91 -34.11
N THR A 33 -24.11 -15.45 -32.93
CA THR A 33 -24.42 -14.17 -32.21
C THR A 33 -25.85 -13.73 -31.75
N ALA A 34 -25.97 -13.53 -30.42
CA ALA A 34 -26.66 -12.41 -29.69
C ALA A 34 -28.22 -12.34 -29.62
N PRO A 35 -28.84 -11.54 -28.71
CA PRO A 35 -28.66 -11.49 -27.23
C PRO A 35 -29.99 -11.34 -26.38
N SER A 36 -29.87 -11.24 -25.04
CA SER A 36 -30.77 -10.56 -24.03
C SER A 36 -31.58 -11.39 -22.97
N CYS A 37 -31.82 -10.71 -21.82
CA CYS A 37 -32.85 -10.91 -20.76
C CYS A 37 -32.78 -12.01 -19.65
N MET A 38 -32.37 -11.55 -18.44
CA MET A 38 -32.87 -11.84 -17.06
C MET A 38 -32.94 -13.25 -16.41
N SER A 39 -32.77 -13.22 -15.07
CA SER A 39 -32.90 -14.31 -14.05
C SER A 39 -31.84 -15.43 -14.10
N GLY A 40 -31.31 -15.94 -12.98
CA GLY A 40 -31.41 -15.53 -11.56
C GLY A 40 -30.70 -16.55 -10.63
N VAL A 41 -30.47 -16.21 -9.36
CA VAL A 41 -29.97 -17.10 -8.26
C VAL A 41 -28.50 -17.58 -8.39
N SER A 42 -27.61 -17.65 -7.38
CA SER A 42 -27.17 -16.75 -6.29
C SER A 42 -26.38 -17.56 -5.23
N GLY A 43 -25.07 -17.35 -4.92
CA GLY A 43 -24.20 -18.42 -4.29
C GLY A 43 -23.16 -18.47 -3.07
N TYR A 44 -22.93 -17.66 -1.99
CA TYR A 44 -21.54 -17.42 -1.38
C TYR A 44 -20.67 -18.48 -0.63
N GLU A 45 -19.62 -18.01 0.07
CA GLU A 45 -18.38 -18.63 0.61
C GLU A 45 -17.12 -18.65 -0.29
N ASN A 46 -15.96 -18.12 0.12
CA ASN A 46 -15.56 -16.88 0.82
C ASN A 46 -14.01 -16.87 1.01
N SER A 47 -13.37 -15.71 0.81
CA SER A 47 -12.15 -15.21 1.48
C SER A 47 -11.00 -16.17 1.89
N LEU A 48 -9.77 -15.92 1.38
CA LEU A 48 -8.52 -15.99 2.19
C LEU A 48 -7.31 -15.39 1.43
N HIS A 49 -6.81 -14.21 1.87
CA HIS A 49 -5.60 -13.57 1.32
C HIS A 49 -4.30 -14.20 1.85
N PRO A 50 -3.33 -14.59 0.99
CA PRO A 50 -2.00 -15.04 1.40
C PRO A 50 -0.90 -13.97 1.19
N ILE A 51 -0.16 -13.69 2.26
CA ILE A 51 1.32 -13.77 2.45
C ILE A 51 2.24 -13.53 1.21
N PRO A 52 3.38 -12.80 1.35
CA PRO A 52 3.97 -12.01 0.25
C PRO A 52 4.79 -12.78 -0.80
N TRP A 53 4.15 -13.68 -1.54
CA TRP A 53 4.53 -14.09 -2.90
C TRP A 53 3.55 -13.55 -3.97
N ALA A 54 2.42 -12.95 -3.53
CA ALA A 54 1.27 -12.60 -4.36
C ALA A 54 1.45 -11.47 -5.41
N ALA A 55 2.62 -10.81 -5.47
CA ALA A 55 2.84 -9.67 -6.38
C ALA A 55 2.74 -10.08 -7.86
N SER A 56 3.34 -11.22 -8.23
CA SER A 56 3.44 -11.66 -9.64
C SER A 56 2.19 -12.39 -10.16
N LEU A 57 1.11 -12.43 -9.38
CA LEU A 57 -0.25 -12.84 -9.81
C LEU A 57 -1.11 -11.66 -10.26
N GLN A 58 -0.68 -10.42 -9.97
CA GLN A 58 -1.52 -9.24 -10.16
C GLN A 58 -1.76 -8.91 -11.64
N SER A 59 -0.94 -9.45 -12.56
CA SER A 59 -1.12 -9.39 -14.01
C SER A 59 -2.21 -10.33 -14.56
N MET A 60 -2.59 -11.41 -13.85
CA MET A 60 -3.65 -12.32 -14.31
C MET A 60 -5.07 -11.85 -13.96
N ARG A 61 -5.23 -10.78 -13.19
CA ARG A 61 -6.54 -10.26 -12.72
C ARG A 61 -7.40 -9.58 -13.81
N GLN A 62 -7.19 -9.87 -15.08
CA GLN A 62 -7.91 -9.27 -16.22
C GLN A 62 -8.83 -10.25 -16.97
N SER A 63 -8.92 -11.52 -16.58
CA SER A 63 -9.84 -12.49 -17.19
C SER A 63 -11.24 -12.47 -16.53
N GLN A 64 -12.28 -12.29 -17.35
CA GLN A 64 -13.67 -12.17 -16.88
C GLN A 64 -14.29 -13.37 -16.11
N PRO A 65 -13.90 -14.66 -16.29
CA PRO A 65 -14.63 -15.79 -15.69
C PRO A 65 -14.70 -15.81 -14.15
N VAL A 66 -13.66 -15.31 -13.47
CA VAL A 66 -13.51 -15.48 -12.01
C VAL A 66 -14.63 -14.78 -11.23
N ALA A 67 -15.01 -13.57 -11.65
CA ALA A 67 -16.05 -12.77 -11.00
C ALA A 67 -17.47 -13.36 -11.13
N GLU A 68 -17.72 -14.21 -12.13
CA GLU A 68 -19.02 -14.90 -12.25
C GLU A 68 -19.10 -16.09 -11.30
N LEU A 69 -17.98 -16.76 -11.04
CA LEU A 69 -17.90 -17.80 -10.03
C LEU A 69 -18.01 -17.21 -8.62
N GLU A 70 -17.38 -16.06 -8.39
CA GLU A 70 -17.56 -15.23 -7.20
C GLU A 70 -19.01 -14.68 -7.01
N LYS A 71 -19.96 -14.99 -7.92
CA LYS A 71 -21.40 -14.63 -7.79
C LYS A 71 -22.40 -15.79 -7.98
N LYS A 72 -21.95 -16.88 -8.59
CA LYS A 72 -22.21 -18.23 -8.04
C LYS A 72 -21.59 -18.40 -6.63
N ILE A 73 -21.10 -17.28 -6.05
CA ILE A 73 -20.78 -16.94 -4.67
C ILE A 73 -21.52 -15.63 -4.19
N ASP A 74 -22.87 -15.59 -4.10
CA ASP A 74 -23.66 -14.61 -3.25
C ASP A 74 -24.68 -15.20 -2.19
N ALA A 75 -25.62 -16.15 -2.48
CA ALA A 75 -26.63 -16.71 -1.52
C ALA A 75 -26.81 -18.26 -1.32
N LEU A 76 -26.16 -19.17 -2.05
CA LEU A 76 -26.16 -20.63 -1.77
C LEU A 76 -25.69 -20.86 -0.29
N THR A 77 -24.69 -20.12 0.23
CA THR A 77 -24.34 -20.08 1.67
C THR A 77 -25.48 -19.72 2.65
N ALA A 78 -26.52 -18.99 2.25
CA ALA A 78 -27.49 -18.39 3.18
C ALA A 78 -28.44 -19.40 3.87
N SER A 79 -28.28 -20.71 3.64
CA SER A 79 -29.43 -21.46 3.13
C SER A 79 -29.65 -22.80 3.87
N LEU A 80 -28.61 -23.61 4.08
CA LEU A 80 -28.51 -24.60 5.19
C LEU A 80 -28.04 -23.97 6.50
N LYS A 81 -27.66 -22.68 6.50
CA LYS A 81 -27.81 -21.84 7.69
C LYS A 81 -29.27 -21.80 8.16
N ALA A 82 -30.26 -22.00 7.26
CA ALA A 82 -31.67 -22.21 7.64
C ALA A 82 -32.06 -23.69 7.85
N GLN A 83 -31.47 -24.67 7.15
CA GLN A 83 -31.73 -26.09 7.44
C GLN A 83 -31.21 -26.52 8.82
N ALA A 84 -30.05 -26.00 9.25
CA ALA A 84 -29.42 -26.33 10.55
C ALA A 84 -30.31 -26.02 11.77
N GLN A 85 -31.36 -25.21 11.62
CA GLN A 85 -32.28 -24.86 12.71
C GLN A 85 -33.36 -25.92 13.01
N LYS A 86 -33.48 -27.01 12.22
CA LYS A 86 -34.67 -27.90 12.25
C LYS A 86 -34.53 -29.32 12.83
N GLY A 87 -33.36 -29.75 13.33
CA GLY A 87 -33.17 -31.14 13.80
C GLY A 87 -32.45 -31.29 15.15
N ARG A 88 -33.15 -31.77 16.19
CA ARG A 88 -32.57 -32.22 17.48
C ARG A 88 -33.41 -33.31 18.18
N THR A 89 -32.85 -34.52 18.32
CA THR A 89 -33.29 -35.57 19.26
C THR A 89 -32.11 -36.49 19.63
N ALA A 90 -31.96 -36.88 20.90
CA ALA A 90 -31.01 -37.89 21.42
C ALA A 90 -31.77 -39.19 21.81
N PRO A 91 -31.16 -40.34 22.23
CA PRO A 91 -30.23 -40.54 23.39
C PRO A 91 -28.91 -41.26 23.00
N ALA A 92 -27.83 -41.50 23.77
CA ALA A 92 -27.44 -41.56 25.21
C ALA A 92 -27.04 -42.99 25.68
N GLY A 93 -25.83 -43.16 26.24
CA GLY A 93 -25.27 -44.40 26.83
C GLY A 93 -23.80 -44.21 27.34
N PRO A 94 -23.26 -44.98 28.31
CA PRO A 94 -22.29 -44.42 29.26
C PRO A 94 -20.97 -45.19 29.58
N LEU A 95 -19.88 -44.44 29.86
CA LEU A 95 -18.80 -44.61 30.89
C LEU A 95 -17.96 -45.94 30.91
N VAL A 96 -16.73 -46.04 31.44
CA VAL A 96 -16.24 -45.92 32.85
C VAL A 96 -14.69 -46.13 32.94
N ALA A 97 -13.96 -45.39 33.81
CA ALA A 97 -12.67 -45.70 34.54
C ALA A 97 -11.37 -46.13 33.78
N GLU A 98 -10.11 -46.04 34.31
CA GLU A 98 -9.44 -45.32 35.43
C GLU A 98 -7.87 -45.24 35.19
N PRO A 99 -7.03 -44.60 36.05
CA PRO A 99 -5.63 -44.18 35.75
C PRO A 99 -4.52 -44.83 36.65
N VAL A 100 -3.35 -44.18 36.82
CA VAL A 100 -2.56 -43.94 38.09
C VAL A 100 -1.00 -43.86 37.92
N ASN A 101 -0.41 -42.72 38.35
CA ASN A 101 0.94 -42.42 38.94
C ASN A 101 2.29 -43.00 38.40
N ALA A 102 3.48 -42.63 38.92
CA ALA A 102 4.12 -41.30 39.19
C ALA A 102 5.56 -41.46 39.80
N GLY A 103 6.57 -40.74 39.28
CA GLY A 103 7.93 -40.59 39.87
C GLY A 103 8.88 -41.81 39.80
N MET A 104 10.17 -41.78 40.16
CA MET A 104 11.19 -40.71 40.36
C MET A 104 12.59 -41.37 40.57
N VAL A 105 13.74 -40.70 40.30
CA VAL A 105 15.13 -41.06 40.79
C VAL A 105 15.78 -42.35 40.17
N TYR A 106 17.10 -42.55 39.91
CA TYR A 106 18.36 -41.75 40.07
C TYR A 106 19.52 -42.15 39.10
N ASN A 107 20.66 -41.41 39.20
CA ASN A 107 22.12 -41.75 39.16
C ASN A 107 22.60 -43.25 39.11
N SER A 108 23.84 -43.62 38.70
CA SER A 108 25.00 -42.90 38.07
C SER A 108 26.24 -43.81 37.78
N HIS A 109 27.18 -43.30 36.96
CA HIS A 109 28.65 -43.53 36.94
C HIS A 109 29.34 -44.77 36.31
N ALA A 110 30.02 -44.50 35.18
CA ALA A 110 31.36 -44.98 34.76
C ALA A 110 31.83 -44.08 33.58
N SER A 111 33.10 -43.84 33.24
CA SER A 111 34.41 -43.99 33.94
C SER A 111 35.48 -43.07 33.25
N GLU A 112 36.72 -43.04 33.73
CA GLU A 112 37.80 -42.13 33.29
C GLU A 112 38.56 -42.55 32.01
N SER A 113 38.97 -41.58 31.17
CA SER A 113 40.39 -41.21 30.90
C SER A 113 40.60 -40.47 29.56
N GLY A 114 41.62 -39.60 29.48
CA GLY A 114 42.05 -38.89 28.26
C GLY A 114 41.84 -37.37 28.32
N ALA A 115 42.89 -36.60 28.02
CA ALA A 115 42.88 -35.13 28.04
C ALA A 115 43.00 -34.51 26.64
N GLU A 116 42.68 -33.21 26.53
CA GLU A 116 42.87 -32.40 25.33
C GLU A 116 44.36 -32.23 24.96
N PRO A 117 44.66 -31.81 23.71
CA PRO A 117 44.98 -30.39 23.56
C PRO A 117 44.42 -29.72 22.28
N ASP A 118 44.46 -28.38 22.28
CA ASP A 118 44.30 -27.54 21.08
C ASP A 118 45.24 -27.94 19.93
N ALA A 119 44.76 -27.78 18.69
CA ALA A 119 45.61 -27.63 17.51
C ALA A 119 44.86 -26.93 16.37
N GLU A 120 45.38 -25.79 15.91
CA GLU A 120 44.98 -25.19 14.64
C GLU A 120 45.32 -26.12 13.47
N ARG A 121 44.46 -26.12 12.42
CA ARG A 121 44.85 -26.59 11.08
C ARG A 121 44.37 -25.63 9.99
N VAL A 122 45.12 -24.54 9.89
CA VAL A 122 45.84 -24.15 8.65
C VAL A 122 45.16 -24.58 7.35
N LEU A 123 44.57 -23.60 6.66
CA LEU A 123 44.31 -23.69 5.22
C LEU A 123 45.63 -23.91 4.47
N PRO A 124 45.67 -24.71 3.39
CA PRO A 124 46.90 -24.96 2.65
C PRO A 124 47.47 -23.65 2.09
N SER A 125 48.77 -23.45 2.27
CA SER A 125 49.48 -22.25 1.84
C SER A 125 49.54 -22.12 0.32
N SER A 126 49.42 -20.88 -0.16
CA SER A 126 49.79 -20.48 -1.52
C SER A 126 51.22 -20.90 -1.86
N GLU A 127 51.39 -21.77 -2.86
CA GLU A 127 52.44 -21.73 -3.90
C GLU A 127 52.22 -22.90 -4.90
N VAL A 128 52.71 -22.74 -6.14
CA VAL A 128 52.52 -23.66 -7.30
C VAL A 128 51.02 -23.77 -7.72
N VAL A 129 50.57 -23.18 -8.83
CA VAL A 129 51.15 -23.23 -10.19
C VAL A 129 51.18 -21.83 -10.83
N ASP A 130 52.38 -21.33 -11.15
CA ASP A 130 52.54 -20.08 -11.90
C ASP A 130 53.78 -20.18 -12.82
N GLU A 131 53.65 -20.88 -13.97
CA GLU A 131 54.74 -20.96 -14.97
C GLU A 131 54.26 -21.22 -16.42
N GLU A 132 53.22 -22.05 -16.66
CA GLU A 132 52.80 -22.46 -18.02
C GLU A 132 51.65 -21.64 -18.67
N CYS A 133 51.66 -20.30 -18.54
CA CYS A 133 50.75 -19.44 -19.32
C CYS A 133 51.39 -18.21 -20.00
N GLN A 134 52.72 -18.11 -19.99
CA GLN A 134 53.46 -17.11 -20.77
C GLN A 134 53.70 -17.57 -22.21
N ASN A 135 52.67 -17.59 -23.08
CA ASN A 135 52.81 -17.52 -24.56
C ASN A 135 51.48 -17.51 -25.33
N PHE A 136 50.61 -16.51 -25.10
CA PHE A 136 49.59 -16.13 -26.09
C PHE A 136 49.51 -14.60 -26.19
N ARG A 137 49.74 -14.09 -27.40
CA ARG A 137 49.67 -12.66 -27.74
C ARG A 137 48.47 -12.38 -28.65
N ASP A 138 47.95 -11.17 -28.45
CA ASP A 138 47.25 -10.33 -29.43
C ASP A 138 45.99 -10.91 -30.09
N GLY A 139 44.84 -10.55 -29.51
CA GLY A 139 43.50 -10.74 -30.07
C GLY A 139 42.55 -9.69 -29.51
N GLU A 140 42.44 -8.54 -30.17
CA GLU A 140 41.77 -7.34 -29.65
C GLU A 140 40.25 -7.56 -29.45
N THR A 141 39.81 -7.52 -28.19
CA THR A 141 38.42 -7.27 -27.79
C THR A 141 38.41 -6.39 -26.53
N ASP A 142 37.36 -5.58 -26.37
CA ASP A 142 37.23 -4.52 -25.38
C ASP A 142 37.15 -5.07 -23.94
N SER A 143 38.30 -5.16 -23.26
CA SER A 143 38.53 -6.03 -22.09
C SER A 143 39.21 -5.32 -20.90
N GLY A 144 39.12 -4.00 -20.82
CA GLY A 144 39.88 -3.18 -19.85
C GLY A 144 39.14 -2.69 -18.61
N ASN A 145 38.04 -3.35 -18.15
CA ASN A 145 37.20 -2.77 -17.08
C ASN A 145 36.27 -3.77 -16.34
N ASP A 146 36.68 -5.03 -16.10
CA ASP A 146 35.90 -5.92 -15.23
C ASP A 146 36.03 -5.56 -13.73
N VAL A 147 35.25 -6.19 -12.85
CA VAL A 147 35.21 -5.82 -11.41
C VAL A 147 36.53 -6.08 -10.67
N ILE A 148 37.39 -6.98 -11.17
CA ILE A 148 38.72 -7.27 -10.63
C ILE A 148 39.72 -6.25 -11.17
N ASP A 149 39.68 -5.93 -12.47
CA ASP A 149 40.54 -4.90 -13.08
C ASP A 149 40.26 -3.49 -12.52
N ARG A 150 39.01 -3.24 -12.13
CA ARG A 150 38.55 -2.04 -11.41
C ARG A 150 38.96 -2.00 -9.93
N GLY A 151 39.56 -3.06 -9.39
CA GLY A 151 39.95 -3.15 -7.99
C GLY A 151 38.79 -3.23 -6.99
N LEU A 152 37.59 -3.66 -7.41
CA LEU A 152 36.48 -3.96 -6.48
C LEU A 152 36.62 -5.35 -5.83
N LEU A 153 37.46 -6.20 -6.42
CA LEU A 153 37.88 -7.51 -5.91
C LEU A 153 39.36 -7.69 -6.21
N SER A 154 40.13 -8.22 -5.26
CA SER A 154 41.39 -8.86 -5.61
C SER A 154 41.15 -10.16 -6.38
N LEU A 155 42.16 -10.61 -7.13
CA LEU A 155 42.10 -11.90 -7.83
C LEU A 155 41.95 -13.08 -6.85
N GLU A 156 42.49 -12.95 -5.64
CA GLU A 156 42.38 -13.94 -4.57
C GLU A 156 40.94 -14.04 -4.04
N GLU A 157 40.33 -12.93 -3.63
CA GLU A 157 38.93 -12.90 -3.17
C GLU A 157 37.98 -13.43 -4.27
N ALA A 158 38.17 -13.00 -5.51
CA ALA A 158 37.38 -13.49 -6.64
C ALA A 158 37.55 -15.01 -6.85
N SER A 159 38.76 -15.55 -6.65
CA SER A 159 39.03 -16.99 -6.70
C SER A 159 38.33 -17.73 -5.57
N GLN A 160 38.45 -17.27 -4.32
CA GLN A 160 37.77 -17.85 -3.16
C GLN A 160 36.24 -17.87 -3.34
N ILE A 161 35.66 -16.78 -3.83
CA ILE A 161 34.21 -16.65 -4.10
C ILE A 161 33.77 -17.58 -5.25
N PHE A 162 34.56 -17.70 -6.32
CA PHE A 162 34.29 -18.62 -7.43
C PHE A 162 34.39 -20.09 -7.00
N THR A 163 35.44 -20.47 -6.26
CA THR A 163 35.61 -21.81 -5.70
C THR A 163 34.45 -22.17 -4.76
N ARG A 164 33.96 -21.23 -3.94
CA ARG A 164 32.75 -21.43 -3.12
C ARG A 164 31.52 -21.76 -3.97
N PHE A 165 31.29 -21.07 -5.10
CA PHE A 165 30.19 -21.41 -5.99
C PHE A 165 30.34 -22.81 -6.58
N PHE A 166 31.52 -23.12 -7.12
CA PHE A 166 31.84 -24.40 -7.76
C PHE A 166 31.69 -25.58 -6.79
N CYS A 167 32.21 -25.45 -5.56
CA CYS A 167 32.30 -26.55 -4.59
C CYS A 167 31.10 -26.70 -3.65
N GLU A 168 30.39 -25.61 -3.31
CA GLU A 168 29.30 -25.66 -2.31
C GLU A 168 27.91 -25.35 -2.90
N ILE A 169 27.81 -24.48 -3.91
CA ILE A 169 26.51 -23.97 -4.40
C ILE A 169 26.03 -24.79 -5.60
N ASN A 170 26.85 -24.88 -6.65
CA ASN A 170 26.49 -25.54 -7.90
C ASN A 170 26.17 -27.05 -7.78
N PRO A 171 26.79 -27.83 -6.86
CA PRO A 171 26.42 -29.23 -6.66
C PRO A 171 25.03 -29.46 -6.03
N LEU A 172 24.43 -28.42 -5.44
CA LEU A 172 23.11 -28.50 -4.80
C LEU A 172 21.99 -27.91 -5.66
N CYS A 173 22.31 -26.92 -6.51
CA CYS A 173 21.37 -26.32 -7.46
C CYS A 173 22.11 -26.05 -8.79
N PRO A 174 22.26 -27.06 -9.66
CA PRO A 174 23.10 -27.01 -10.87
C PRO A 174 22.43 -26.24 -12.02
N MET A 175 22.28 -24.93 -11.86
CA MET A 175 21.74 -24.04 -12.91
C MET A 175 22.73 -23.85 -14.07
N VAL A 176 24.02 -24.07 -13.81
CA VAL A 176 25.11 -24.13 -14.80
C VAL A 176 26.00 -25.35 -14.54
N ALA A 177 26.88 -25.66 -15.48
CA ALA A 177 27.86 -26.75 -15.37
C ALA A 177 29.27 -26.23 -15.63
N PHE A 178 30.24 -26.87 -14.99
CA PHE A 178 31.66 -26.62 -15.15
C PHE A 178 32.38 -27.96 -15.35
N SER A 179 33.47 -27.96 -16.13
CA SER A 179 34.42 -29.07 -16.12
C SER A 179 35.36 -28.95 -14.92
N ASN A 180 36.04 -30.03 -14.56
CA ASN A 180 37.07 -30.00 -13.51
C ASN A 180 38.23 -29.02 -13.84
N ASP A 181 38.44 -28.72 -15.13
CA ASP A 181 39.48 -27.82 -15.65
C ASP A 181 39.02 -26.35 -15.75
N THR A 182 37.81 -26.02 -15.27
CA THR A 182 37.25 -24.66 -15.36
C THR A 182 37.81 -23.76 -14.26
N CYS A 183 38.75 -22.88 -14.62
CA CYS A 183 39.33 -21.88 -13.70
C CYS A 183 38.71 -20.47 -13.87
N LEU A 184 38.90 -19.63 -12.85
CA LEU A 184 38.45 -18.22 -12.82
C LEU A 184 38.90 -17.44 -14.07
N GLN A 185 40.17 -17.58 -14.48
CA GLN A 185 40.73 -16.79 -15.57
C GLN A 185 40.16 -17.19 -16.95
N ASN A 186 39.76 -18.46 -17.11
CA ASN A 186 39.03 -18.91 -18.29
C ASN A 186 37.59 -18.38 -18.29
N MET A 187 36.93 -18.33 -17.13
CA MET A 187 35.60 -17.72 -16.97
C MET A 187 35.61 -16.21 -17.27
N ARG A 188 36.59 -15.44 -16.77
CA ARG A 188 36.75 -14.00 -17.08
C ARG A 188 36.81 -13.73 -18.58
N ARG A 189 37.51 -14.58 -19.34
CA ARG A 189 37.67 -14.43 -20.80
C ARG A 189 36.49 -14.93 -21.62
N SER A 190 35.79 -15.98 -21.18
CA SER A 190 34.77 -16.66 -21.99
C SER A 190 33.32 -16.34 -21.60
N LYS A 191 33.06 -16.09 -20.31
CA LYS A 191 31.71 -15.90 -19.74
C LYS A 191 31.72 -14.83 -18.64
N PRO A 192 32.07 -13.57 -18.96
CA PRO A 192 32.27 -12.53 -17.97
C PRO A 192 31.00 -12.13 -17.21
N ILE A 193 29.80 -12.23 -17.83
CA ILE A 193 28.56 -11.81 -17.16
C ILE A 193 28.02 -12.92 -16.26
N LEU A 194 28.18 -14.20 -16.64
CA LEU A 194 27.95 -15.33 -15.74
C LEU A 194 28.95 -15.31 -14.58
N LEU A 195 30.21 -14.99 -14.80
CA LEU A 195 31.17 -14.84 -13.71
C LEU A 195 30.75 -13.72 -12.74
N LEU A 196 30.32 -12.56 -13.25
CA LEU A 196 29.78 -11.48 -12.42
C LEU A 196 28.54 -11.94 -11.62
N ALA A 197 27.66 -12.75 -12.21
CA ALA A 197 26.52 -13.33 -11.52
C ALA A 197 26.94 -14.31 -10.42
N ILE A 198 27.92 -15.18 -10.68
CA ILE A 198 28.51 -16.12 -9.73
C ILE A 198 29.14 -15.37 -8.54
N LEU A 199 29.95 -14.35 -8.80
CA LEU A 199 30.55 -13.50 -7.77
C LEU A 199 29.47 -12.76 -6.97
N GLY A 200 28.43 -12.27 -7.63
CA GLY A 200 27.25 -11.66 -7.01
C GLY A 200 26.55 -12.59 -6.02
N VAL A 201 26.09 -13.76 -6.44
CA VAL A 201 25.32 -14.67 -5.56
C VAL A 201 26.17 -15.30 -4.44
N SER A 202 27.47 -15.47 -4.65
CA SER A 202 28.35 -16.24 -3.74
C SER A 202 29.12 -15.40 -2.73
N SER A 203 29.31 -14.11 -3.02
CA SER A 203 30.08 -13.18 -2.17
C SER A 203 29.48 -12.96 -0.78
N GLY A 204 28.16 -13.10 -0.61
CA GLY A 204 27.45 -12.78 0.64
C GLY A 204 27.97 -13.47 1.91
N SER A 205 28.61 -14.64 1.80
CA SER A 205 29.20 -15.36 2.95
C SER A 205 30.71 -15.14 3.14
N ILE A 206 31.35 -14.31 2.32
CA ILE A 206 32.80 -14.01 2.34
C ILE A 206 33.03 -12.49 2.47
N LEU A 207 32.38 -11.71 1.60
CA LEU A 207 32.35 -10.24 1.58
C LEU A 207 30.89 -9.73 1.56
N PRO A 208 30.14 -9.81 2.67
CA PRO A 208 28.72 -9.39 2.73
C PRO A 208 28.48 -7.96 2.23
N GLN A 209 29.42 -7.06 2.51
CA GLN A 209 29.39 -5.64 2.10
C GLN A 209 29.46 -5.43 0.58
N LEU A 210 30.04 -6.38 -0.16
CA LEU A 210 30.28 -6.26 -1.59
C LEU A 210 29.14 -6.87 -2.43
N GLN A 211 28.42 -7.86 -1.89
CA GLN A 211 27.32 -8.53 -2.57
C GLN A 211 26.25 -7.57 -3.15
N PRO A 212 25.79 -6.51 -2.45
CA PRO A 212 24.86 -5.53 -3.02
C PRO A 212 25.44 -4.76 -4.21
N ILE A 213 26.74 -4.44 -4.19
CA ILE A 213 27.42 -3.69 -5.24
C ILE A 213 27.53 -4.53 -6.51
N LEU A 214 27.90 -5.81 -6.37
CA LEU A 214 27.96 -6.76 -7.49
C LEU A 214 26.57 -7.04 -8.09
N ALA A 215 25.52 -7.09 -7.26
CA ALA A 215 24.14 -7.21 -7.74
C ALA A 215 23.68 -5.99 -8.55
N VAL A 216 24.07 -4.77 -8.16
CA VAL A 216 23.80 -3.54 -8.92
C VAL A 216 24.57 -3.51 -10.24
N GLU A 217 25.87 -3.81 -10.23
CA GLU A 217 26.68 -3.87 -11.45
C GLU A 217 26.10 -4.91 -12.44
N LEU A 218 25.73 -6.10 -11.95
CA LEU A 218 25.11 -7.13 -12.79
C LEU A 218 23.77 -6.67 -13.37
N ALA A 219 22.88 -6.10 -12.56
CA ALA A 219 21.59 -5.59 -13.03
C ALA A 219 21.77 -4.48 -14.08
N ARG A 220 22.77 -3.60 -13.90
CA ARG A 220 23.14 -2.55 -14.85
C ARG A 220 23.70 -3.12 -16.16
N GLN A 221 24.61 -4.10 -16.08
CA GLN A 221 25.21 -4.78 -17.23
C GLN A 221 24.18 -5.56 -18.05
N VAL A 222 23.28 -6.29 -17.38
CA VAL A 222 22.17 -7.01 -18.04
C VAL A 222 21.21 -6.01 -18.69
N ALA A 223 20.84 -4.92 -18.02
CA ALA A 223 19.99 -3.89 -18.63
C ALA A 223 20.68 -3.26 -19.86
N GLU A 224 21.95 -2.85 -19.75
CA GLU A 224 22.70 -2.25 -20.85
C GLU A 224 22.82 -3.20 -22.05
N ARG A 225 23.32 -4.43 -21.82
CA ARG A 225 23.59 -5.38 -22.90
C ARG A 225 22.31 -5.95 -23.52
N VAL A 226 21.30 -6.30 -22.71
CA VAL A 226 20.07 -6.95 -23.20
C VAL A 226 19.04 -5.92 -23.69
N MET A 227 18.79 -4.83 -22.96
CA MET A 227 17.69 -3.90 -23.28
C MET A 227 18.12 -2.77 -24.23
N PHE A 228 19.35 -2.24 -24.11
CA PHE A 228 19.82 -1.13 -24.95
C PHE A 228 20.65 -1.60 -26.14
N ARG A 229 21.60 -2.51 -25.94
CA ARG A 229 22.46 -3.06 -27.01
C ARG A 229 21.84 -4.25 -27.75
N THR A 230 20.78 -4.85 -27.20
CA THR A 230 20.06 -6.03 -27.75
C THR A 230 20.94 -7.28 -27.97
N GLU A 231 22.01 -7.41 -27.21
CA GLU A 231 22.94 -8.54 -27.24
C GLU A 231 22.28 -9.83 -26.74
N LYS A 232 22.64 -10.96 -27.37
CA LYS A 232 22.08 -12.28 -27.06
C LYS A 232 23.20 -13.31 -27.02
N SER A 233 23.39 -13.98 -25.89
CA SER A 233 24.43 -15.00 -25.71
C SER A 233 24.04 -16.00 -24.63
N VAL A 234 24.65 -17.19 -24.67
CA VAL A 234 24.46 -18.22 -23.63
C VAL A 234 24.97 -17.72 -22.26
N ASP A 235 26.04 -16.93 -22.24
CA ASP A 235 26.56 -16.21 -21.05
C ASP A 235 25.47 -15.32 -20.40
N LEU A 236 24.77 -14.50 -21.19
CA LEU A 236 23.68 -13.63 -20.71
C LEU A 236 22.48 -14.45 -20.20
N VAL A 237 22.09 -15.53 -20.88
CA VAL A 237 21.02 -16.43 -20.42
C VAL A 237 21.39 -17.07 -19.08
N GLN A 238 22.59 -17.66 -18.97
CA GLN A 238 23.05 -18.33 -17.76
C GLN A 238 23.20 -17.34 -16.59
N ALA A 239 23.72 -16.14 -16.82
CA ALA A 239 23.84 -15.09 -15.81
C ALA A 239 22.48 -14.66 -15.25
N MET A 240 21.48 -14.44 -16.11
CA MET A 240 20.12 -14.09 -15.68
C MET A 240 19.45 -15.22 -14.88
N LEU A 241 19.68 -16.48 -15.26
CA LEU A 241 19.16 -17.66 -14.53
C LEU A 241 19.79 -17.78 -13.14
N VAL A 242 21.12 -17.72 -13.03
CA VAL A 242 21.83 -17.78 -11.74
C VAL A 242 21.41 -16.61 -10.83
N TYR A 243 21.32 -15.39 -11.37
CA TYR A 243 20.87 -14.24 -10.58
C TYR A 243 19.42 -14.35 -10.10
N ALA A 244 18.52 -14.91 -10.91
CA ALA A 244 17.11 -15.07 -10.53
C ALA A 244 16.88 -16.18 -9.50
N VAL A 245 17.69 -17.25 -9.49
CA VAL A 245 17.52 -18.40 -8.60
C VAL A 245 17.95 -18.09 -7.16
N TRP A 246 19.00 -17.29 -6.95
CA TRP A 246 19.39 -16.74 -5.64
C TRP A 246 19.01 -15.25 -5.50
N TYR A 247 17.87 -14.84 -6.05
CA TYR A 247 17.43 -13.45 -6.22
C TYR A 247 17.83 -12.47 -5.09
N LEU A 248 18.89 -11.70 -5.35
CA LEU A 248 19.35 -10.64 -4.48
C LEU A 248 18.52 -9.37 -4.73
N LYS A 249 17.48 -9.15 -3.92
CA LYS A 249 16.66 -7.93 -4.03
C LYS A 249 17.52 -6.70 -3.74
N HIS A 250 17.67 -5.82 -4.73
CA HIS A 250 18.29 -4.51 -4.53
C HIS A 250 17.43 -3.62 -3.62
N ARG A 251 18.07 -2.82 -2.75
CA ARG A 251 17.37 -2.02 -1.72
C ARG A 251 16.37 -1.01 -2.31
N GLU A 252 16.63 -0.54 -3.53
CA GLU A 252 15.82 0.48 -4.22
C GLU A 252 14.76 -0.11 -5.17
N THR A 253 14.79 -1.41 -5.49
CA THR A 253 13.80 -1.99 -6.41
C THR A 253 12.44 -2.11 -5.71
N LYS A 254 11.40 -1.51 -6.31
CA LYS A 254 10.04 -1.56 -5.76
C LYS A 254 9.49 -2.99 -5.84
N ASP A 255 9.53 -3.57 -7.04
CA ASP A 255 8.95 -4.88 -7.36
C ASP A 255 9.95 -6.05 -7.37
N ILE A 256 9.41 -7.26 -7.47
CA ILE A 256 10.17 -8.53 -7.45
C ILE A 256 10.63 -8.86 -8.88
N GLY A 257 11.87 -8.50 -9.19
CA GLY A 257 12.45 -8.63 -10.54
C GLY A 257 12.74 -10.06 -11.02
N PHE A 258 12.81 -11.08 -10.13
CA PHE A 258 13.25 -12.43 -10.54
C PHE A 258 12.43 -12.99 -11.71
N ASN A 259 11.11 -12.77 -11.72
CA ASN A 259 10.25 -13.33 -12.75
C ASN A 259 10.51 -12.70 -14.12
N GLN A 260 10.92 -11.42 -14.16
CA GLN A 260 11.36 -10.74 -15.38
C GLN A 260 12.66 -11.36 -15.90
N TYR A 261 13.67 -11.55 -15.05
CA TYR A 261 14.93 -12.19 -15.45
C TYR A 261 14.75 -13.61 -15.99
N ILE A 262 13.91 -14.45 -15.36
CA ILE A 262 13.61 -15.81 -15.86
C ILE A 262 12.93 -15.74 -17.23
N HIS A 263 11.94 -14.85 -17.43
CA HIS A 263 11.26 -14.72 -18.71
C HIS A 263 12.16 -14.13 -19.80
N SER A 264 13.01 -13.15 -19.48
CA SER A 264 14.02 -12.60 -20.41
C SER A 264 15.05 -13.65 -20.82
N ALA A 265 15.53 -14.48 -19.88
CA ALA A 265 16.41 -15.60 -20.16
C ALA A 265 15.74 -16.65 -21.06
N ALA A 266 14.49 -17.02 -20.77
CA ALA A 266 13.72 -17.98 -21.56
C ALA A 266 13.44 -17.47 -22.99
N VAL A 267 13.05 -16.20 -23.17
CA VAL A 267 12.86 -15.59 -24.49
C VAL A 267 14.18 -15.54 -25.27
N MET A 268 15.27 -15.07 -24.65
CA MET A 268 16.59 -15.05 -25.30
C MET A 268 17.05 -16.46 -25.69
N ALA A 269 16.79 -17.48 -24.85
CA ALA A 269 17.09 -18.87 -25.18
C ALA A 269 16.27 -19.40 -26.37
N MET A 270 15.01 -19.00 -26.52
CA MET A 270 14.21 -19.31 -27.71
C MET A 270 14.77 -18.62 -28.97
N GLU A 271 15.16 -17.35 -28.88
CA GLU A 271 15.73 -16.59 -30.00
C GLU A 271 17.11 -17.10 -30.43
N LEU A 272 17.93 -17.57 -29.48
CA LEU A 272 19.17 -18.31 -29.74
C LEU A 272 18.94 -19.74 -30.26
N GLY A 273 17.68 -20.16 -30.39
CA GLY A 273 17.29 -21.46 -30.91
C GLY A 273 17.51 -22.63 -29.95
N LEU A 274 17.84 -22.40 -28.67
CA LEU A 274 18.21 -23.44 -27.70
C LEU A 274 17.09 -24.45 -27.42
N GLY A 275 15.83 -24.10 -27.70
CA GLY A 275 14.67 -24.99 -27.57
C GLY A 275 14.36 -25.86 -28.79
N ASN A 276 15.14 -25.76 -29.87
CA ASN A 276 14.98 -26.54 -31.09
C ASN A 276 16.03 -27.65 -31.19
N ARG A 277 15.72 -28.74 -31.90
CA ARG A 277 16.76 -29.70 -32.34
C ARG A 277 17.82 -28.97 -33.17
N PRO A 278 19.13 -29.22 -32.95
CA PRO A 278 20.17 -28.63 -33.77
C PRO A 278 19.98 -28.96 -35.25
N SER A 279 19.81 -27.92 -36.08
CA SER A 279 20.07 -28.02 -37.52
C SER A 279 21.57 -28.30 -37.75
N ALA A 280 21.93 -28.82 -38.93
CA ALA A 280 23.28 -29.37 -39.24
C ALA A 280 24.48 -28.39 -39.18
N SER A 281 24.26 -27.17 -38.69
CA SER A 281 25.23 -26.23 -38.11
C SER A 281 24.39 -25.32 -37.20
N PRO A 282 24.78 -25.08 -35.93
CA PRO A 282 26.02 -24.34 -35.63
C PRO A 282 26.90 -24.90 -34.48
N VAL A 283 26.55 -26.06 -33.92
CA VAL A 283 27.30 -26.72 -32.82
C VAL A 283 28.72 -27.06 -33.29
N LYS A 284 29.76 -26.62 -32.55
CA LYS A 284 31.17 -26.86 -32.92
C LYS A 284 31.75 -28.10 -32.23
N THR A 285 31.36 -28.36 -30.98
CA THR A 285 31.83 -29.46 -30.14
C THR A 285 30.67 -30.16 -29.43
N ARG A 286 30.89 -31.36 -28.87
CA ARG A 286 29.83 -32.09 -28.14
C ARG A 286 29.55 -31.45 -26.77
N GLU A 287 30.54 -30.71 -26.28
CA GLU A 287 30.59 -29.92 -25.08
C GLU A 287 29.69 -28.66 -25.23
N ASP A 288 29.74 -28.00 -26.40
CA ASP A 288 28.79 -26.93 -26.76
C ASP A 288 27.34 -27.46 -26.80
N GLU A 289 27.12 -28.64 -27.39
CA GLU A 289 25.78 -29.26 -27.45
C GLU A 289 25.25 -29.53 -26.03
N ALA A 290 26.11 -30.07 -25.16
CA ALA A 290 25.81 -30.30 -23.76
C ALA A 290 25.47 -28.99 -23.03
N GLU A 291 26.22 -27.91 -23.25
CA GLU A 291 25.92 -26.61 -22.66
C GLU A 291 24.59 -26.02 -23.13
N MET A 292 24.32 -26.03 -24.44
CA MET A 292 23.05 -25.55 -24.99
C MET A 292 21.86 -26.32 -24.39
N ARG A 293 21.98 -27.65 -24.30
CA ARG A 293 20.94 -28.52 -23.73
C ARG A 293 20.73 -28.27 -22.23
N ARG A 294 21.80 -28.14 -21.42
CA ARG A 294 21.70 -27.74 -19.99
C ARG A 294 20.98 -26.42 -19.83
N THR A 295 21.40 -25.41 -20.60
CA THR A 295 20.83 -24.05 -20.52
C THR A 295 19.34 -24.07 -20.82
N TRP A 296 18.90 -24.86 -21.81
CA TRP A 296 17.48 -25.05 -22.12
C TRP A 296 16.72 -25.82 -21.00
N LEU A 297 17.32 -26.88 -20.46
CA LEU A 297 16.77 -27.60 -19.30
C LEU A 297 16.59 -26.68 -18.07
N THR A 298 17.55 -25.80 -17.80
CA THR A 298 17.47 -24.80 -16.72
C THR A 298 16.41 -23.73 -17.01
N CYS A 299 16.26 -23.27 -18.26
CA CYS A 299 15.17 -22.36 -18.65
C CYS A 299 13.80 -22.99 -18.39
N TYR A 300 13.60 -24.25 -18.79
CA TYR A 300 12.37 -25.00 -18.52
C TYR A 300 12.11 -25.16 -17.02
N TYR A 301 13.12 -25.63 -16.25
CA TYR A 301 13.00 -25.81 -14.80
C TYR A 301 12.60 -24.50 -14.09
N THR A 302 13.33 -23.41 -14.33
CA THR A 302 13.09 -22.12 -13.66
C THR A 302 11.77 -21.48 -14.06
N ILE A 303 11.37 -21.55 -15.34
CA ILE A 303 10.02 -21.16 -15.79
C ILE A 303 8.96 -22.00 -15.07
N GLN A 304 9.10 -23.33 -15.02
CA GLN A 304 8.09 -24.19 -14.39
C GLN A 304 8.00 -23.94 -12.87
N MET A 305 9.12 -23.69 -12.18
CA MET A 305 9.11 -23.32 -10.76
C MET A 305 8.35 -22.02 -10.53
N ALA A 306 8.71 -20.94 -11.23
CA ALA A 306 8.05 -19.65 -11.12
C ALA A 306 6.55 -19.76 -11.45
N SER A 307 6.22 -20.47 -12.53
CA SER A 307 4.85 -20.65 -13.02
C SER A 307 3.97 -21.41 -12.03
N THR A 308 4.44 -22.55 -11.51
CA THR A 308 3.67 -23.37 -10.55
C THR A 308 3.44 -22.63 -9.23
N ILE A 309 4.47 -21.94 -8.71
CA ILE A 309 4.39 -21.14 -7.47
C ILE A 309 3.41 -19.98 -7.66
N LEU A 310 3.49 -19.28 -8.80
CA LEU A 310 2.68 -18.11 -9.10
C LEU A 310 1.33 -18.45 -9.75
N ARG A 311 0.97 -19.73 -9.93
CA ARG A 311 -0.26 -20.18 -10.63
C ARG A 311 -0.42 -19.58 -12.04
N ASN A 312 0.67 -19.14 -12.66
CA ASN A 312 0.69 -18.52 -13.99
C ASN A 312 0.98 -19.58 -15.06
N PRO A 313 0.39 -19.51 -16.27
CA PRO A 313 0.75 -20.42 -17.37
C PRO A 313 2.24 -20.31 -17.76
N PRO A 314 3.01 -21.42 -17.81
CA PRO A 314 4.42 -21.40 -18.16
C PRO A 314 4.68 -21.09 -19.65
N LEU A 315 5.68 -20.23 -19.88
CA LEU A 315 6.16 -19.84 -21.22
C LEU A 315 6.83 -21.01 -21.98
N ILE A 316 7.44 -21.96 -21.27
CA ILE A 316 8.03 -23.18 -21.81
C ILE A 316 7.24 -24.37 -21.25
N ARG A 317 6.60 -25.12 -22.16
CA ARG A 317 5.92 -26.38 -21.86
C ARG A 317 6.85 -27.58 -22.09
N PHE A 318 6.63 -28.69 -21.38
CA PHE A 318 7.38 -29.92 -21.65
C PHE A 318 7.25 -30.33 -23.13
N SER A 319 8.36 -30.73 -23.75
CA SER A 319 8.42 -31.04 -25.19
C SER A 319 9.25 -32.29 -25.48
N PRO A 320 9.07 -32.94 -26.66
CA PRO A 320 9.91 -34.07 -27.07
C PRO A 320 11.41 -33.73 -27.10
N TYR A 321 11.78 -32.47 -27.34
CA TYR A 321 13.17 -32.04 -27.32
C TYR A 321 13.72 -31.95 -25.88
N ILE A 322 12.90 -31.59 -24.89
CA ILE A 322 13.30 -31.65 -23.46
C ILE A 322 13.51 -33.11 -23.03
N ASP A 323 12.66 -34.03 -23.51
CA ASP A 323 12.82 -35.48 -23.30
C ASP A 323 14.12 -36.03 -23.95
N GLU A 324 14.50 -35.51 -25.13
CA GLU A 324 15.80 -35.78 -25.78
C GLU A 324 16.98 -35.19 -25.02
N CYS A 325 16.86 -33.98 -24.46
CA CYS A 325 17.88 -33.38 -23.60
C CYS A 325 18.11 -34.19 -22.32
N LEU A 326 17.05 -34.65 -21.66
CA LEU A 326 17.15 -35.54 -20.49
C LEU A 326 17.91 -36.84 -20.82
N LYS A 327 17.59 -37.46 -21.97
CA LYS A 327 18.27 -38.69 -22.43
C LYS A 327 19.73 -38.46 -22.79
N PHE A 328 20.06 -37.31 -23.40
CA PHE A 328 21.44 -36.96 -23.75
C PHE A 328 22.40 -37.03 -22.54
N PHE A 329 22.00 -36.57 -21.35
CA PHE A 329 22.85 -36.61 -20.16
C PHE A 329 22.95 -37.99 -19.49
N GLY A 330 22.14 -38.97 -19.90
CA GLY A 330 22.31 -40.37 -19.48
C GLY A 330 23.47 -41.08 -20.20
N ASP A 331 23.63 -40.80 -21.50
CA ASP A 331 24.52 -41.58 -22.39
C ASP A 331 25.72 -40.78 -22.97
N SER A 332 25.79 -39.45 -22.75
CA SER A 332 26.81 -38.59 -23.38
C SER A 332 28.10 -38.47 -22.54
N PRO A 333 29.30 -38.70 -23.12
CA PRO A 333 30.58 -38.51 -22.41
C PRO A 333 30.88 -37.03 -22.09
N ALA A 334 30.12 -36.09 -22.64
CA ALA A 334 30.20 -34.66 -22.31
C ALA A 334 29.31 -34.26 -21.12
N ALA A 335 28.64 -35.23 -20.46
CA ALA A 335 27.88 -35.01 -19.23
C ALA A 335 28.81 -34.90 -18.00
N VAL A 336 28.50 -33.99 -17.09
CA VAL A 336 29.19 -33.80 -15.81
C VAL A 336 28.30 -34.26 -14.65
N PRO A 337 28.83 -34.57 -13.45
CA PRO A 337 28.02 -35.11 -12.34
C PRO A 337 26.81 -34.27 -11.96
N THR A 338 26.90 -32.94 -12.09
CA THR A 338 25.81 -31.99 -11.82
C THR A 338 24.63 -32.11 -12.79
N ASP A 339 24.84 -32.66 -13.99
CA ASP A 339 23.76 -32.83 -14.98
C ASP A 339 22.74 -33.88 -14.52
N ILE A 340 23.16 -34.86 -13.71
CA ILE A 340 22.27 -35.88 -13.14
C ILE A 340 21.31 -35.22 -12.15
N ALA A 341 21.80 -34.29 -11.33
CA ALA A 341 20.96 -33.51 -10.42
C ALA A 341 20.03 -32.53 -11.18
N LEU A 342 20.51 -31.85 -12.23
CA LEU A 342 19.66 -31.02 -13.10
C LEU A 342 18.54 -31.84 -13.76
N CYS A 343 18.87 -33.01 -14.31
CA CYS A 343 17.88 -33.92 -14.89
C CYS A 343 16.87 -34.42 -13.83
N THR A 344 17.33 -34.69 -12.61
CA THR A 344 16.47 -35.04 -11.46
C THR A 344 15.45 -33.92 -11.17
N MET A 345 15.92 -32.66 -11.13
CA MET A 345 15.08 -31.48 -10.88
C MET A 345 14.10 -31.18 -12.02
N VAL A 346 14.50 -31.40 -13.27
CA VAL A 346 13.63 -31.28 -14.45
C VAL A 346 12.54 -32.36 -14.47
N GLN A 347 12.88 -33.60 -14.13
CA GLN A 347 11.89 -34.68 -14.03
C GLN A 347 10.84 -34.40 -12.94
N TRP A 348 11.27 -33.82 -11.81
CA TRP A 348 10.36 -33.33 -10.77
C TRP A 348 9.44 -32.22 -11.31
N ALA A 349 10.01 -31.20 -11.96
CA ALA A 349 9.26 -30.10 -12.55
C ALA A 349 8.23 -30.57 -13.60
N ARG A 350 8.55 -31.59 -14.40
CA ARG A 350 7.61 -32.24 -15.32
C ARG A 350 6.42 -32.90 -14.61
N ILE A 351 6.65 -33.58 -13.47
CA ILE A 351 5.55 -34.15 -12.68
C ILE A 351 4.68 -33.01 -12.15
N MET A 352 5.27 -31.93 -11.63
CA MET A 352 4.53 -30.75 -11.16
C MET A 352 3.75 -30.06 -12.29
N GLU A 353 4.28 -30.02 -13.52
CA GLU A 353 3.58 -29.50 -14.70
C GLU A 353 2.37 -30.37 -15.10
N ASP A 354 2.55 -31.69 -15.15
CA ASP A 354 1.46 -32.62 -15.47
C ASP A 354 0.35 -32.55 -14.40
N VAL A 355 0.71 -32.45 -13.12
CA VAL A 355 -0.22 -32.25 -12.00
C VAL A 355 -0.96 -30.92 -12.15
N ALA A 356 -0.25 -29.84 -12.48
CA ALA A 356 -0.82 -28.53 -12.71
C ALA A 356 -1.85 -28.53 -13.85
N LEU A 357 -1.52 -29.20 -14.96
CA LEU A 357 -2.35 -29.31 -16.15
C LEU A 357 -3.57 -30.23 -15.94
N VAL A 358 -3.40 -31.37 -15.26
CA VAL A 358 -4.50 -32.32 -15.03
C VAL A 358 -5.48 -31.81 -13.98
N PHE A 359 -4.97 -31.28 -12.86
CA PHE A 359 -5.81 -30.73 -11.78
C PHE A 359 -6.06 -29.22 -11.90
N HIS A 360 -5.88 -28.66 -13.11
CA HIS A 360 -6.22 -27.28 -13.50
C HIS A 360 -5.80 -26.24 -12.43
N THR A 361 -4.59 -26.37 -11.90
CA THR A 361 -4.20 -25.68 -10.64
C THR A 361 -4.11 -24.16 -10.77
N ASP A 362 -4.09 -23.69 -12.02
CA ASP A 362 -3.97 -22.31 -12.45
C ASP A 362 -5.36 -21.66 -12.63
N GLU A 363 -6.42 -22.46 -12.78
CA GLU A 363 -7.82 -22.02 -12.74
C GLU A 363 -8.47 -22.42 -11.40
N PRO A 364 -8.58 -21.51 -10.41
CA PRO A 364 -9.26 -21.79 -9.14
C PRO A 364 -10.79 -21.97 -9.27
N SER A 365 -11.30 -22.04 -10.49
CA SER A 365 -12.73 -21.94 -10.83
C SER A 365 -13.41 -23.24 -11.28
N GLN A 366 -12.67 -24.35 -11.39
CA GLN A 366 -13.25 -25.66 -11.72
C GLN A 366 -13.29 -26.56 -10.46
N PRO A 367 -14.47 -26.85 -9.89
CA PRO A 367 -14.58 -27.74 -8.73
C PRO A 367 -14.34 -29.19 -9.15
N LEU A 368 -13.11 -29.67 -8.98
CA LEU A 368 -12.75 -31.07 -9.16
C LEU A 368 -13.40 -31.91 -8.07
N VAL A 369 -14.29 -32.82 -8.47
CA VAL A 369 -14.91 -33.80 -7.56
C VAL A 369 -13.90 -34.91 -7.32
N GLU A 370 -13.27 -34.94 -6.15
CA GLU A 370 -12.21 -35.92 -5.83
C GLU A 370 -12.66 -37.37 -6.04
N HIS A 371 -13.95 -37.67 -5.85
CA HIS A 371 -14.52 -39.01 -5.97
C HIS A 371 -14.77 -39.45 -7.44
N ASP A 372 -14.45 -38.60 -8.42
CA ASP A 372 -14.39 -38.98 -9.83
C ASP A 372 -13.31 -40.08 -10.05
N PRO A 373 -13.65 -41.23 -10.65
CA PRO A 373 -12.69 -42.30 -10.91
C PRO A 373 -11.47 -41.88 -11.73
N ARG A 374 -11.60 -40.87 -12.60
CA ARG A 374 -10.45 -40.33 -13.37
C ARG A 374 -9.52 -39.49 -12.49
N THR A 375 -10.06 -38.67 -11.60
CA THR A 375 -9.30 -37.91 -10.59
C THR A 375 -8.55 -38.86 -9.65
N GLN A 376 -9.19 -39.97 -9.23
CA GLN A 376 -8.54 -41.02 -8.45
C GLN A 376 -7.44 -41.77 -9.19
N TYR A 377 -7.68 -42.13 -10.45
CA TYR A 377 -6.65 -42.73 -11.31
C TYR A 377 -5.43 -41.79 -11.45
N HIS A 378 -5.65 -40.50 -11.60
CA HIS A 378 -4.57 -39.51 -11.68
C HIS A 378 -3.82 -39.32 -10.36
N LEU A 379 -4.50 -39.24 -9.21
CA LEU A 379 -3.84 -39.20 -7.89
C LEU A 379 -2.93 -40.42 -7.68
N HIS A 380 -3.41 -41.62 -7.98
CA HIS A 380 -2.62 -42.84 -7.87
C HIS A 380 -1.44 -42.83 -8.86
N SER A 381 -1.68 -42.46 -10.13
CA SER A 381 -0.64 -42.38 -11.16
C SER A 381 0.47 -41.38 -10.80
N PHE A 382 0.13 -40.21 -10.27
CA PHE A 382 1.11 -39.22 -9.85
C PHE A 382 1.91 -39.66 -8.62
N ASN A 383 1.28 -40.30 -7.63
CA ASN A 383 2.00 -40.86 -6.49
C ASN A 383 3.01 -41.95 -6.91
N THR A 384 2.60 -42.89 -7.76
CA THR A 384 3.52 -43.92 -8.29
C THR A 384 4.69 -43.28 -9.03
N ARG A 385 4.45 -42.30 -9.91
CA ARG A 385 5.50 -41.53 -10.59
C ARG A 385 6.44 -40.77 -9.64
N LEU A 386 5.94 -40.26 -8.51
CA LEU A 386 6.77 -39.58 -7.50
C LEU A 386 7.64 -40.55 -6.72
N VAL A 387 7.15 -41.75 -6.41
CA VAL A 387 7.94 -42.82 -5.79
C VAL A 387 9.03 -43.29 -6.75
N GLU A 388 8.67 -43.62 -7.99
CA GLU A 388 9.62 -43.98 -9.06
C GLU A 388 10.69 -42.90 -9.26
N TRP A 389 10.29 -41.62 -9.31
CA TRP A 389 11.23 -40.50 -9.41
C TRP A 389 12.18 -40.46 -8.20
N LYS A 390 11.67 -40.60 -6.97
CA LYS A 390 12.48 -40.54 -5.75
C LYS A 390 13.51 -41.68 -5.72
N GLU A 391 13.10 -42.91 -6.01
CA GLU A 391 13.98 -44.08 -6.02
C GLU A 391 15.13 -43.92 -7.02
N ASN A 392 14.84 -43.43 -8.23
CA ASN A 392 15.87 -43.12 -9.24
C ASN A 392 16.77 -41.95 -8.82
N ALA A 393 16.23 -40.95 -8.13
CA ALA A 393 16.94 -39.75 -7.68
C ALA A 393 17.89 -39.97 -6.48
N THR A 394 17.75 -41.06 -5.72
CA THR A 394 18.47 -41.32 -4.46
C THR A 394 20.02 -41.35 -4.53
N ARG A 395 20.62 -41.15 -5.72
CA ARG A 395 22.07 -41.15 -5.95
C ARG A 395 22.65 -39.81 -6.42
N SER A 396 21.81 -38.79 -6.70
CA SER A 396 22.25 -37.54 -7.35
C SER A 396 22.25 -36.30 -6.43
N SER A 397 21.53 -36.35 -5.31
CA SER A 397 21.11 -35.16 -4.56
C SER A 397 21.28 -35.34 -3.04
N ASN A 398 21.32 -34.25 -2.28
CA ASN A 398 21.30 -34.33 -0.81
C ASN A 398 20.00 -35.01 -0.33
N PRO A 399 20.04 -36.04 0.55
CA PRO A 399 18.87 -36.84 0.87
C PRO A 399 17.75 -36.03 1.55
N ASN A 400 18.09 -35.11 2.46
CA ASN A 400 17.10 -34.25 3.11
C ASN A 400 16.45 -33.26 2.10
N MET A 401 17.19 -32.83 1.07
CA MET A 401 16.63 -32.00 -0.01
C MET A 401 15.72 -32.80 -0.93
N LEU A 402 16.09 -34.04 -1.24
CA LEU A 402 15.28 -34.96 -2.04
C LEU A 402 14.00 -35.36 -1.31
N ASP A 403 14.08 -35.61 0.01
CA ASP A 403 12.91 -35.83 0.87
C ASP A 403 11.98 -34.62 0.89
N HIS A 404 12.51 -33.40 1.07
CA HIS A 404 11.71 -32.17 0.99
C HIS A 404 11.03 -32.04 -0.38
N MET A 405 11.74 -32.20 -1.50
CA MET A 405 11.15 -32.13 -2.84
C MET A 405 10.07 -33.19 -3.06
N PHE A 406 10.29 -34.43 -2.62
CA PHE A 406 9.28 -35.49 -2.69
C PHE A 406 8.01 -35.11 -1.92
N GLU A 407 8.14 -34.65 -0.68
CA GLU A 407 7.00 -34.29 0.15
C GLU A 407 6.28 -33.03 -0.33
N ILE A 408 6.99 -32.05 -0.89
CA ILE A 408 6.38 -30.88 -1.54
C ILE A 408 5.53 -31.29 -2.74
N ALA A 409 6.02 -32.19 -3.60
CA ALA A 409 5.24 -32.66 -4.74
C ALA A 409 4.05 -33.53 -4.32
N ARG A 410 4.23 -34.40 -3.31
CA ARG A 410 3.13 -35.20 -2.74
C ARG A 410 2.04 -34.32 -2.10
N LEU A 411 2.44 -33.24 -1.42
CA LEU A 411 1.54 -32.20 -0.93
C LEU A 411 0.83 -31.45 -2.07
N PHE A 412 1.50 -31.18 -3.19
CA PHE A 412 0.89 -30.49 -4.33
C PHE A 412 -0.11 -31.38 -5.08
N VAL A 413 0.18 -32.68 -5.24
CA VAL A 413 -0.73 -33.70 -5.79
C VAL A 413 -2.03 -33.76 -4.99
N HIS A 414 -1.95 -33.79 -3.65
CA HIS A 414 -3.12 -33.86 -2.77
C HIS A 414 -3.71 -32.49 -2.35
N GLU A 415 -3.17 -31.35 -2.81
CA GLU A 415 -3.72 -30.03 -2.47
C GLU A 415 -5.20 -29.90 -2.89
N ILE A 416 -5.65 -30.66 -3.89
CA ILE A 416 -7.05 -30.70 -4.31
C ILE A 416 -8.02 -31.06 -3.17
N ALA A 417 -7.61 -31.89 -2.20
CA ALA A 417 -8.43 -32.18 -1.02
C ALA A 417 -8.52 -30.99 -0.05
N VAL A 418 -7.46 -30.18 0.05
CA VAL A 418 -7.46 -28.93 0.85
C VAL A 418 -8.28 -27.83 0.15
N ARG A 419 -8.41 -27.87 -1.19
CA ARG A 419 -9.34 -27.02 -1.96
C ARG A 419 -10.79 -27.49 -1.90
N TYR A 420 -11.03 -28.78 -1.65
CA TYR A 420 -12.36 -29.40 -1.58
C TYR A 420 -13.05 -29.09 -0.24
N ASN A 421 -13.31 -27.80 0.01
CA ASN A 421 -13.96 -27.35 1.23
C ASN A 421 -15.07 -26.33 0.92
N GLY A 422 -16.29 -26.84 0.87
CA GLY A 422 -17.46 -26.08 0.44
C GLY A 422 -17.59 -26.05 -1.09
N THR A 423 -18.61 -26.73 -1.58
CA THR A 423 -19.49 -26.09 -2.57
C THR A 423 -19.83 -24.68 -2.06
N SER A 424 -20.06 -23.74 -2.98
CA SER A 424 -20.73 -22.46 -2.72
C SER A 424 -22.07 -22.61 -1.96
N ASP A 425 -22.57 -23.84 -1.87
CA ASP A 425 -23.76 -24.24 -1.16
C ASP A 425 -23.49 -24.81 0.23
N PRO A 426 -23.38 -23.89 1.20
CA PRO A 426 -24.08 -24.05 2.47
C PRO A 426 -25.59 -23.82 2.36
N ASN A 427 -26.30 -24.35 1.34
CA ASN A 427 -27.53 -25.19 1.43
C ASN A 427 -27.30 -26.67 1.15
N SER A 428 -26.26 -27.03 0.40
CA SER A 428 -25.95 -28.43 0.13
C SER A 428 -25.45 -29.07 1.41
N THR A 429 -26.00 -30.24 1.73
CA THR A 429 -25.38 -31.11 2.73
C THR A 429 -23.91 -31.29 2.38
N PRO A 430 -22.97 -31.03 3.29
CA PRO A 430 -21.54 -31.15 2.98
C PRO A 430 -21.26 -32.55 2.42
N PRO A 431 -20.46 -32.66 1.35
CA PRO A 431 -20.26 -33.92 0.64
C PRO A 431 -19.80 -35.01 1.60
N PRO A 432 -20.26 -36.26 1.42
CA PRO A 432 -19.98 -37.33 2.37
C PRO A 432 -18.47 -37.57 2.44
N VAL A 433 -17.92 -37.44 3.64
CA VAL A 433 -16.51 -37.73 3.94
C VAL A 433 -16.19 -39.18 3.51
N THR A 434 -15.44 -39.33 2.42
CA THR A 434 -14.99 -40.63 1.94
C THR A 434 -13.64 -41.01 2.57
N ALA A 435 -13.37 -42.32 2.66
CA ALA A 435 -12.06 -42.82 3.08
C ALA A 435 -10.91 -42.24 2.24
N THR A 436 -11.16 -42.05 0.94
CA THR A 436 -10.26 -41.43 -0.02
C THR A 436 -9.92 -39.98 0.29
N HIS A 437 -10.90 -39.16 0.67
CA HIS A 437 -10.64 -37.79 1.08
C HIS A 437 -9.84 -37.73 2.40
N ILE A 438 -10.15 -38.64 3.34
CA ILE A 438 -9.34 -38.82 4.56
C ILE A 438 -7.90 -39.22 4.18
N GLU A 439 -7.70 -40.11 3.22
CA GLU A 439 -6.38 -40.53 2.73
C GLU A 439 -5.60 -39.36 2.11
N SER A 440 -6.25 -38.51 1.30
CA SER A 440 -5.64 -37.28 0.76
C SER A 440 -5.30 -36.26 1.84
N LEU A 441 -6.20 -35.95 2.77
CA LEU A 441 -5.90 -35.02 3.87
C LEU A 441 -4.82 -35.56 4.81
N THR A 442 -4.82 -36.88 5.08
CA THR A 442 -3.74 -37.55 5.85
C THR A 442 -2.41 -37.40 5.13
N THR A 443 -2.40 -37.61 3.81
CA THR A 443 -1.21 -37.44 2.97
C THR A 443 -0.72 -35.99 3.00
N CYS A 444 -1.61 -34.99 2.93
CA CYS A 444 -1.25 -33.59 3.14
C CYS A 444 -0.60 -33.34 4.51
N VAL A 445 -1.18 -33.83 5.61
CA VAL A 445 -0.59 -33.68 6.97
C VAL A 445 0.80 -34.30 7.04
N VAL A 446 0.94 -35.55 6.57
CA VAL A 446 2.23 -36.28 6.62
C VAL A 446 3.28 -35.59 5.74
N SER A 447 2.92 -35.13 4.55
CA SER A 447 3.83 -34.41 3.66
C SER A 447 4.21 -33.01 4.17
N ILE A 448 3.29 -32.31 4.84
CA ILE A 448 3.60 -31.04 5.52
C ILE A 448 4.67 -31.28 6.60
N CYS A 449 4.43 -32.22 7.53
CA CYS A 449 5.39 -32.51 8.59
C CYS A 449 6.71 -33.05 8.02
N GLY A 450 6.65 -33.94 7.02
CA GLY A 450 7.82 -34.48 6.34
C GLY A 450 8.68 -33.41 5.66
N ALA A 451 8.06 -32.50 4.90
CA ALA A 451 8.76 -31.38 4.28
C ALA A 451 9.40 -30.46 5.33
N LEU A 452 8.64 -30.01 6.33
CA LEU A 452 9.14 -29.08 7.35
C LEU A 452 10.22 -29.73 8.26
N GLU A 453 10.16 -31.03 8.50
CA GLU A 453 11.21 -31.75 9.24
C GLU A 453 12.47 -32.00 8.39
N SER A 454 12.34 -32.49 7.16
CA SER A 454 13.50 -32.67 6.27
C SER A 454 14.19 -31.33 5.98
N PHE A 455 13.42 -30.25 5.89
CA PHE A 455 13.95 -28.89 5.91
C PHE A 455 14.75 -28.59 7.20
N LEU A 456 14.16 -28.81 8.37
CA LEU A 456 14.84 -28.56 9.66
C LEU A 456 16.07 -29.45 9.87
N ARG A 457 16.14 -30.64 9.25
CA ARG A 457 17.27 -31.58 9.28
C ARG A 457 18.48 -31.16 8.44
N LEU A 458 18.35 -30.24 7.48
CA LEU A 458 19.49 -29.80 6.66
C LEU A 458 20.64 -29.20 7.51
N ASP A 459 21.88 -29.47 7.12
CA ASP A 459 23.08 -28.95 7.76
C ASP A 459 23.24 -27.44 7.58
N LEU A 460 23.91 -26.78 8.54
CA LEU A 460 24.19 -25.34 8.49
C LEU A 460 25.00 -24.92 7.24
N ARG A 461 25.79 -25.82 6.65
CA ARG A 461 26.50 -25.57 5.39
C ARG A 461 25.53 -25.46 4.21
N VAL A 462 24.67 -26.49 4.04
CA VAL A 462 23.61 -26.51 3.00
C VAL A 462 22.68 -25.31 3.17
N TYR A 463 22.27 -25.00 4.39
CA TYR A 463 21.41 -23.86 4.70
C TYR A 463 21.94 -22.49 4.25
N ARG A 464 23.27 -22.30 4.18
CA ARG A 464 23.88 -21.04 3.74
C ARG A 464 23.86 -20.85 2.22
N VAL A 465 23.44 -21.85 1.44
CA VAL A 465 23.50 -21.85 -0.03
C VAL A 465 22.17 -22.21 -0.71
N ILE A 466 21.10 -22.39 0.06
CA ILE A 466 19.75 -22.70 -0.47
C ILE A 466 19.22 -21.57 -1.37
N ASP A 467 18.62 -21.95 -2.49
CA ASP A 467 17.99 -21.07 -3.47
C ASP A 467 16.57 -20.57 -3.08
N CYS A 468 16.10 -19.55 -3.79
CA CYS A 468 14.77 -18.95 -3.57
C CYS A 468 13.60 -19.90 -3.91
N PRO A 469 13.60 -20.68 -5.01
CA PRO A 469 12.57 -21.70 -5.26
C PRO A 469 12.37 -22.68 -4.10
N TYR A 470 13.43 -23.26 -3.56
CA TYR A 470 13.37 -24.23 -2.47
C TYR A 470 12.82 -23.61 -1.17
N MET A 471 13.30 -22.41 -0.81
CA MET A 471 12.73 -21.62 0.29
C MET A 471 11.23 -21.33 0.11
N THR A 472 10.80 -21.04 -1.12
CA THR A 472 9.41 -20.72 -1.44
C THR A 472 8.52 -21.95 -1.32
N TRP A 473 9.02 -23.13 -1.69
CA TRP A 473 8.31 -24.39 -1.46
C TRP A 473 8.19 -24.74 0.03
N THR A 474 9.21 -24.51 0.86
CA THR A 474 9.08 -24.64 2.32
C THR A 474 8.03 -23.68 2.88
N LEU A 475 7.97 -22.44 2.39
CA LEU A 475 6.94 -21.47 2.78
C LEU A 475 5.53 -21.90 2.31
N TYR A 476 5.39 -22.49 1.11
CA TYR A 476 4.14 -23.08 0.63
C TYR A 476 3.66 -24.18 1.59
N ALA A 477 4.51 -25.13 1.98
CA ALA A 477 4.13 -26.16 2.95
C ALA A 477 3.64 -25.56 4.29
N ALA A 478 4.27 -24.49 4.76
CA ALA A 478 3.84 -23.80 5.98
C ALA A 478 2.53 -23.01 5.81
N ILE A 479 2.24 -22.46 4.62
CA ILE A 479 0.95 -21.83 4.31
C ILE A 479 -0.16 -22.90 4.26
N VAL A 480 0.08 -24.05 3.64
CA VAL A 480 -0.90 -25.16 3.63
C VAL A 480 -1.08 -25.75 5.04
N MET A 481 -0.01 -25.86 5.84
CA MET A 481 -0.09 -26.23 7.27
C MET A 481 -1.04 -25.30 8.04
N VAL A 482 -0.93 -23.99 7.85
CA VAL A 482 -1.77 -23.01 8.54
C VAL A 482 -3.22 -23.05 8.02
N ARG A 483 -3.44 -23.23 6.71
CA ARG A 483 -4.78 -23.44 6.15
C ARG A 483 -5.44 -24.74 6.61
N LEU A 484 -4.66 -25.81 6.77
CA LEU A 484 -5.15 -27.10 7.23
C LEU A 484 -5.39 -27.09 8.76
N SER A 485 -4.54 -26.39 9.53
CA SER A 485 -4.80 -26.09 10.95
C SER A 485 -6.13 -25.36 11.12
N ASP A 486 -6.38 -24.29 10.34
CA ASP A 486 -7.66 -23.59 10.29
C ASP A 486 -8.83 -24.53 9.95
N LEU A 487 -8.68 -25.40 8.94
CA LEU A 487 -9.71 -26.33 8.49
C LEU A 487 -10.11 -27.34 9.59
N LEU A 488 -9.13 -27.90 10.28
CA LEU A 488 -9.30 -28.91 11.33
C LEU A 488 -9.91 -28.32 12.62
N HIS A 489 -9.57 -27.08 12.97
CA HIS A 489 -10.09 -26.39 14.17
C HIS A 489 -11.39 -25.59 13.92
N SER A 490 -11.84 -25.48 12.66
CA SER A 490 -13.06 -24.74 12.31
C SER A 490 -14.32 -25.48 12.78
N PRO A 491 -15.20 -24.86 13.60
CA PRO A 491 -16.45 -25.48 14.05
C PRO A 491 -17.51 -25.62 12.94
N LEU A 492 -17.19 -25.20 11.71
CA LEU A 492 -18.02 -25.41 10.52
C LEU A 492 -17.72 -26.72 9.80
N THR A 493 -16.59 -27.39 10.11
CA THR A 493 -16.25 -28.70 9.54
C THR A 493 -16.36 -29.80 10.60
N ARG A 494 -16.47 -31.05 10.13
CA ARG A 494 -16.36 -32.24 11.00
C ARG A 494 -14.98 -32.90 10.93
N TRP A 495 -13.97 -32.23 10.38
CA TRP A 495 -12.64 -32.81 10.24
C TRP A 495 -11.94 -32.99 11.60
N GLY A 496 -12.19 -32.10 12.56
CA GLY A 496 -11.73 -32.25 13.95
C GLY A 496 -12.32 -33.46 14.71
N ASP A 497 -13.43 -34.05 14.23
CA ASP A 497 -13.96 -35.32 14.78
C ASP A 497 -13.14 -36.53 14.30
N VAL A 498 -12.35 -36.38 13.23
CA VAL A 498 -11.72 -37.47 12.46
C VAL A 498 -10.19 -37.42 12.54
N PHE A 499 -9.60 -36.22 12.58
CA PHE A 499 -8.15 -36.00 12.59
C PHE A 499 -7.66 -35.56 13.98
N LEU A 500 -6.87 -36.43 14.62
CA LEU A 500 -6.22 -36.18 15.92
C LEU A 500 -4.67 -36.03 15.94
N PRO A 501 -3.98 -35.56 14.87
CA PRO A 501 -2.64 -35.02 15.02
C PRO A 501 -2.70 -33.53 15.40
N ASP A 502 -2.14 -33.16 16.55
CA ASP A 502 -1.65 -31.79 16.76
C ASP A 502 -0.63 -31.49 15.65
N MET A 503 -0.98 -30.58 14.74
CA MET A 503 -0.11 -30.18 13.63
C MET A 503 1.14 -29.41 14.07
N LYS A 504 1.26 -29.06 15.36
CA LYS A 504 2.42 -28.37 15.96
C LYS A 504 2.78 -27.08 15.20
N THR A 505 1.77 -26.42 14.64
CA THR A 505 1.90 -25.30 13.71
C THR A 505 2.81 -24.19 14.27
N ASN A 506 2.59 -23.80 15.54
CA ASN A 506 3.41 -22.80 16.21
C ASN A 506 4.84 -23.29 16.53
N PHE A 507 5.05 -24.58 16.75
CA PHE A 507 6.39 -25.16 16.96
C PHE A 507 7.19 -25.20 15.65
N TYR A 508 6.65 -25.73 14.55
CA TYR A 508 7.35 -25.76 13.27
C TYR A 508 7.66 -24.34 12.75
N LEU A 509 6.71 -23.40 12.85
CA LEU A 509 6.95 -22.00 12.51
C LEU A 509 8.07 -21.39 13.39
N SER A 510 8.03 -21.58 14.71
CA SER A 510 9.08 -21.08 15.62
C SER A 510 10.45 -21.70 15.33
N ALA A 511 10.51 -23.01 15.05
CA ALA A 511 11.74 -23.72 14.77
C ALA A 511 12.41 -23.21 13.48
N ILE A 512 11.60 -22.99 12.43
CA ILE A 512 12.07 -22.43 11.15
C ILE A 512 12.49 -20.96 11.32
N ILE A 513 11.70 -20.13 11.99
CA ILE A 513 12.05 -18.73 12.27
C ILE A 513 13.36 -18.64 13.06
N ARG A 514 13.56 -19.50 14.07
CA ARG A 514 14.83 -19.58 14.82
C ARG A 514 16.00 -19.96 13.93
N LYS A 515 15.86 -21.01 13.10
CA LYS A 515 16.96 -21.46 12.22
C LYS A 515 17.29 -20.42 11.13
N LEU A 516 16.28 -19.77 10.54
CA LEU A 516 16.47 -18.64 9.63
C LEU A 516 17.02 -17.38 10.31
N THR A 517 16.81 -17.19 11.62
CA THR A 517 17.43 -16.09 12.40
C THR A 517 18.93 -16.29 12.49
N VAL A 518 19.41 -17.46 12.92
CA VAL A 518 20.84 -17.82 12.99
C VAL A 518 21.54 -17.71 11.62
N LEU A 519 20.80 -17.92 10.52
CA LEU A 519 21.33 -17.81 9.15
C LEU A 519 21.28 -16.39 8.56
N SER A 520 20.66 -15.44 9.25
CA SER A 520 20.61 -14.02 8.89
C SER A 520 21.22 -13.12 9.97
N GLU A 521 22.00 -13.71 10.87
CA GLU A 521 22.98 -12.99 11.69
C GLU A 521 24.18 -12.60 10.80
N SER A 522 24.69 -11.38 10.99
CA SER A 522 25.82 -10.81 10.22
C SER A 522 25.62 -10.75 8.68
N ASP A 523 24.37 -10.61 8.20
CA ASP A 523 23.98 -10.50 6.78
C ASP A 523 24.47 -11.62 5.83
N ALA A 524 25.04 -12.71 6.36
CA ALA A 524 25.76 -13.73 5.59
C ALA A 524 24.94 -14.57 4.60
N ASN A 525 23.61 -14.43 4.62
CA ASN A 525 22.66 -14.95 3.63
C ASN A 525 21.39 -14.06 3.57
N PRO A 526 21.27 -13.14 2.58
CA PRO A 526 20.10 -12.26 2.46
C PRO A 526 18.80 -12.98 2.13
N THR A 527 18.85 -14.14 1.46
CA THR A 527 17.68 -14.96 1.14
C THR A 527 16.99 -15.43 2.44
N ALA A 528 17.77 -15.96 3.39
CA ALA A 528 17.28 -16.37 4.71
C ALA A 528 16.66 -15.20 5.48
N HIS A 529 17.21 -13.98 5.35
CA HIS A 529 16.62 -12.78 5.95
C HIS A 529 15.22 -12.44 5.37
N GLY A 530 15.07 -12.54 4.04
CA GLY A 530 13.78 -12.38 3.35
C GLY A 530 12.74 -13.39 3.83
N PHE A 531 13.07 -14.67 3.81
CA PHE A 531 12.15 -15.73 4.22
C PHE A 531 11.86 -15.71 5.74
N ARG A 532 12.84 -15.38 6.61
CA ARG A 532 12.61 -15.12 8.05
C ARG A 532 11.45 -14.16 8.27
N SER A 533 11.39 -13.10 7.46
CA SER A 533 10.36 -12.06 7.54
C SER A 533 8.99 -12.57 7.06
N ALA A 534 8.95 -13.42 6.03
CA ALA A 534 7.72 -14.07 5.56
C ALA A 534 7.16 -15.08 6.59
N PHE A 535 8.01 -15.93 7.17
CA PHE A 535 7.62 -16.89 8.21
C PHE A 535 7.14 -16.19 9.50
N LYS A 536 7.79 -15.09 9.94
CA LYS A 536 7.30 -14.27 11.07
C LYS A 536 5.90 -13.70 10.83
N ARG A 537 5.60 -13.24 9.60
CA ARG A 537 4.25 -12.77 9.23
C ARG A 537 3.21 -13.89 9.25
N LEU A 538 3.55 -15.07 8.72
CA LEU A 538 2.72 -16.29 8.78
C LEU A 538 2.41 -16.72 10.23
N GLN A 539 3.41 -16.69 11.13
CA GLN A 539 3.22 -16.99 12.54
C GLN A 539 2.35 -15.96 13.27
N SER A 540 2.57 -14.67 13.04
CA SER A 540 1.76 -13.60 13.65
C SER A 540 0.29 -13.74 13.26
N TRP A 541 0.03 -13.99 11.96
CA TRP A 541 -1.31 -14.22 11.43
C TRP A 541 -1.99 -15.45 12.06
N HIS A 542 -1.30 -16.59 12.10
CA HIS A 542 -1.83 -17.81 12.72
C HIS A 542 -2.13 -17.59 14.20
N THR A 543 -1.23 -16.93 14.95
CA THR A 543 -1.38 -16.69 16.39
C THR A 543 -2.57 -15.78 16.70
N GLN A 544 -2.73 -14.67 15.96
CA GLN A 544 -3.89 -13.78 16.08
C GLN A 544 -5.21 -14.53 15.85
N ARG A 545 -5.21 -15.46 14.89
CA ARG A 545 -6.38 -16.23 14.48
C ARG A 545 -6.68 -17.44 15.38
N SER A 546 -5.66 -18.11 15.93
CA SER A 546 -5.85 -19.09 17.01
C SER A 546 -6.46 -18.41 18.24
N ASN A 547 -5.97 -17.21 18.60
CA ASN A 547 -6.47 -16.46 19.76
C ASN A 547 -7.95 -16.04 19.60
N SER A 548 -8.43 -15.79 18.38
CA SER A 548 -9.87 -15.55 18.13
C SER A 548 -10.75 -16.81 18.22
N HIS A 549 -10.17 -18.01 18.09
CA HIS A 549 -10.88 -19.29 18.28
C HIS A 549 -10.85 -19.77 19.73
N SER A 550 -9.92 -19.27 20.56
CA SER A 550 -9.80 -19.61 21.99
C SER A 550 -10.86 -18.98 22.91
N ILE A 551 -12.06 -18.64 22.40
CA ILE A 551 -13.22 -18.18 23.18
C ILE A 551 -14.29 -19.27 23.41
N PRO A 552 -13.97 -20.48 23.93
CA PRO A 552 -14.97 -21.29 24.64
C PRO A 552 -15.36 -20.70 26.01
N ASP A 553 -14.45 -20.00 26.69
CA ASP A 553 -14.62 -19.66 28.11
C ASP A 553 -15.61 -18.52 28.42
N LEU A 554 -16.00 -17.71 27.44
CA LEU A 554 -17.06 -16.72 27.67
C LEU A 554 -18.43 -17.39 27.96
N ILE A 555 -18.60 -18.66 27.60
CA ILE A 555 -19.80 -19.47 27.88
C ILE A 555 -19.77 -20.11 29.28
N SER A 556 -18.59 -20.24 29.90
CA SER A 556 -18.47 -20.72 31.30
C SER A 556 -18.87 -19.62 32.30
N GLY A 557 -18.42 -18.38 32.06
CA GLY A 557 -18.76 -17.21 32.87
C GLY A 557 -20.25 -16.82 32.90
N ILE A 558 -20.98 -17.01 31.79
CA ILE A 558 -22.41 -16.62 31.70
C ILE A 558 -23.34 -17.63 32.40
N LYS A 559 -22.90 -18.89 32.60
CA LYS A 559 -23.69 -19.91 33.33
C LYS A 559 -23.58 -19.81 34.86
N SER A 560 -22.58 -19.12 35.40
CA SER A 560 -22.39 -18.99 36.86
C SER A 560 -23.23 -17.86 37.48
N SER A 561 -23.49 -16.78 36.72
CA SER A 561 -24.14 -15.56 37.21
C SER A 561 -25.67 -15.64 37.35
N LEU A 562 -26.34 -16.49 36.57
CA LEU A 562 -27.81 -16.68 36.60
C LEU A 562 -28.29 -17.75 37.60
N GLY A 563 -27.38 -18.44 38.30
CA GLY A 563 -27.71 -19.62 39.10
C GLY A 563 -28.03 -19.41 40.60
N LYS A 564 -27.70 -18.25 41.20
CA LYS A 564 -27.74 -18.09 42.68
C LYS A 564 -28.40 -16.79 43.18
N ARG A 565 -29.72 -16.72 43.05
CA ARG A 565 -30.58 -15.78 43.81
C ARG A 565 -31.80 -16.46 44.44
N ARG A 566 -31.58 -17.46 45.30
CA ARG A 566 -32.58 -17.98 46.28
C ARG A 566 -31.89 -18.71 47.44
N SER A 567 -32.34 -18.43 48.67
CA SER A 567 -31.72 -18.77 49.95
C SER A 567 -30.34 -18.10 50.20
N ALA A 568 -29.95 -17.69 51.42
CA ALA A 568 -30.66 -17.70 52.70
C ALA A 568 -30.34 -16.43 53.53
N LYS A 569 -31.25 -16.05 54.44
CA LYS A 569 -30.95 -15.13 55.57
C LYS A 569 -30.34 -15.92 56.72
N LYS A 570 -29.28 -15.41 57.38
CA LYS A 570 -29.16 -15.27 58.86
C LYS A 570 -27.75 -14.89 59.34
N GLN A 571 -27.71 -14.09 60.42
CA GLN A 571 -26.70 -14.04 61.51
C GLN A 571 -25.27 -13.57 61.13
N ASN A 572 -24.76 -12.45 61.69
CA ASN A 572 -24.15 -12.23 63.04
C ASN A 572 -22.68 -12.71 63.12
N SER A 573 -21.74 -12.07 63.85
CA SER A 573 -21.69 -10.72 64.52
C SER A 573 -20.33 -10.50 65.21
N GLY A 574 -19.79 -9.28 65.25
CA GLY A 574 -18.61 -8.87 66.07
C GLY A 574 -17.24 -9.10 65.43
N THR A 575 -16.14 -8.45 65.84
CA THR A 575 -15.93 -7.38 66.85
C THR A 575 -14.59 -6.63 66.63
N GLU A 576 -14.55 -5.34 67.00
CA GLU A 576 -13.51 -4.53 67.71
C GLU A 576 -12.12 -5.16 68.04
N HIS A 577 -11.00 -4.43 68.24
CA HIS A 577 -10.56 -3.01 68.19
C HIS A 577 -9.00 -3.02 68.04
N HIS A 578 -8.23 -1.97 67.66
CA HIS A 578 -7.92 -0.71 68.39
C HIS A 578 -7.03 0.23 67.53
N ALA A 579 -6.90 1.51 67.92
CA ALA A 579 -5.91 2.50 67.42
C ALA A 579 -4.81 2.79 68.48
N PRO A 580 -3.83 3.72 68.25
CA PRO A 580 -4.12 5.15 68.55
C PRO A 580 -3.44 6.24 67.67
N ASP A 581 -4.18 7.35 67.49
CA ASP A 581 -3.86 8.79 67.50
C ASP A 581 -2.58 9.42 66.87
N GLY A 582 -2.81 10.52 66.14
CA GLY A 582 -1.81 11.50 65.68
C GLY A 582 -2.44 12.72 64.96
N THR A 583 -2.66 13.83 65.68
CA THR A 583 -3.28 15.10 65.22
C THR A 583 -2.54 15.79 64.05
N PHE A 584 -3.16 16.58 63.15
CA PHE A 584 -3.89 17.84 63.42
C PHE A 584 -4.90 18.27 62.30
N SER A 585 -5.72 19.29 62.63
CA SER A 585 -6.55 20.18 61.77
C SER A 585 -6.13 20.36 60.29
N HIS A 586 -7.01 20.59 59.31
CA HIS A 586 -8.49 20.75 59.24
C HIS A 586 -8.91 20.66 57.75
N GLY A 587 -10.18 20.69 57.32
CA GLY A 587 -11.48 20.84 57.99
C GLY A 587 -12.46 21.64 57.09
N LEU A 588 -13.69 21.16 56.89
CA LEU A 588 -14.63 21.64 55.85
C LEU A 588 -16.07 21.25 56.24
N GLU A 589 -17.06 22.15 56.11
CA GLU A 589 -18.48 21.84 56.37
C GLU A 589 -19.40 22.20 55.18
N LEU A 590 -20.41 21.36 54.97
CA LEU A 590 -21.51 21.54 54.02
C LEU A 590 -22.76 20.87 54.63
N GLN A 591 -23.90 21.57 54.62
CA GLN A 591 -25.20 21.08 55.13
C GLN A 591 -26.23 21.15 54.00
N THR A 592 -26.68 20.00 53.44
CA THR A 592 -27.79 19.10 53.86
C THR A 592 -29.20 19.63 53.53
N GLY A 593 -30.04 18.80 52.88
CA GLY A 593 -31.47 19.07 52.66
C GLY A 593 -32.15 17.98 51.81
N GLU A 594 -33.28 17.44 52.28
CA GLU A 594 -33.84 16.15 51.84
C GLU A 594 -34.98 16.21 50.78
N VAL A 595 -34.98 15.21 49.89
CA VAL A 595 -36.09 14.30 49.49
C VAL A 595 -37.56 14.71 49.80
N LEU A 596 -38.48 14.60 48.81
CA LEU A 596 -39.78 13.88 48.95
C LEU A 596 -40.66 13.73 47.67
N ALA A 597 -41.17 12.50 47.49
CA ALA A 597 -42.47 12.09 46.91
C ALA A 597 -42.88 12.32 45.41
N THR A 598 -43.83 11.47 45.00
CA THR A 598 -44.51 11.31 43.68
C THR A 598 -46.03 11.62 43.85
N PRO A 599 -47.01 11.45 42.90
CA PRO A 599 -47.00 10.72 41.62
C PRO A 599 -47.85 11.29 40.43
N ALA A 600 -48.03 10.44 39.40
CA ALA A 600 -49.13 10.35 38.42
C ALA A 600 -49.08 11.15 37.08
N SER A 601 -49.08 10.38 35.98
CA SER A 601 -49.40 10.75 34.59
C SER A 601 -50.94 10.61 34.32
N PRO A 602 -51.54 10.85 33.12
CA PRO A 602 -50.98 10.70 31.75
C PRO A 602 -51.45 11.69 30.65
N VAL A 603 -51.05 11.37 29.40
CA VAL A 603 -51.54 11.80 28.06
C VAL A 603 -50.76 12.93 27.34
N ASN A 604 -50.50 12.70 26.04
CA ASN A 604 -49.67 13.50 25.13
C ASN A 604 -50.40 14.71 24.53
N SER A 605 -49.67 15.77 24.19
CA SER A 605 -49.40 16.15 22.78
C SER A 605 -48.40 17.31 22.65
N ASP A 606 -47.48 17.17 21.68
CA ASP A 606 -46.76 18.20 20.91
C ASP A 606 -46.38 19.54 21.58
N SER A 607 -45.29 19.54 22.33
CA SER A 607 -44.40 20.72 22.50
C SER A 607 -43.03 20.31 23.10
N LEU A 608 -42.11 21.27 23.23
CA LEU A 608 -40.81 21.18 23.93
C LEU A 608 -39.63 20.47 23.21
N PHE A 609 -39.31 20.91 21.99
CA PHE A 609 -37.91 20.92 21.49
C PHE A 609 -37.19 22.25 21.81
N GLN A 610 -37.33 22.73 23.05
CA GLN A 610 -36.52 23.80 23.63
C GLN A 610 -36.16 23.44 25.08
N ASN A 611 -35.06 23.99 25.59
CA ASN A 611 -34.48 23.75 26.91
C ASN A 611 -33.91 22.33 27.17
N ARG A 612 -32.78 22.05 26.52
CA ARG A 612 -31.60 21.62 27.29
C ARG A 612 -30.52 22.69 27.17
N SER A 613 -29.83 22.96 28.28
CA SER A 613 -28.68 23.87 28.34
C SER A 613 -27.57 23.40 27.39
N PRO A 614 -26.72 24.29 26.84
CA PRO A 614 -25.56 23.89 26.06
C PRO A 614 -24.69 22.87 26.81
N PHE A 615 -24.14 21.90 26.09
CA PHE A 615 -23.01 21.12 26.59
C PHE A 615 -21.84 22.06 26.88
N ASN A 616 -21.17 21.87 28.02
CA ASN A 616 -20.08 22.77 28.40
C ASN A 616 -18.85 22.53 27.51
N LEU A 617 -18.38 23.60 26.85
CA LEU A 617 -17.15 23.64 26.04
C LEU A 617 -15.91 23.23 26.84
N ASP A 618 -15.92 23.36 28.17
CA ASP A 618 -14.77 23.03 29.02
C ASP A 618 -14.42 21.54 29.05
N SER A 619 -15.34 20.61 28.72
CA SER A 619 -15.05 19.18 28.87
C SER A 619 -14.01 18.63 27.87
N TRP A 620 -13.55 19.44 26.92
CA TRP A 620 -12.43 19.15 26.01
C TRP A 620 -11.19 20.03 26.27
N ASN A 621 -11.24 20.90 27.29
CA ASN A 621 -10.06 21.51 27.90
C ASN A 621 -9.43 20.49 28.87
N ILE A 622 -8.76 19.47 28.32
CA ILE A 622 -7.90 18.57 29.12
C ILE A 622 -6.90 19.41 29.91
N ALA A 623 -6.76 19.10 31.20
CA ALA A 623 -6.04 19.92 32.17
C ALA A 623 -4.62 20.29 31.70
N MET A 624 -4.35 21.59 31.64
CA MET A 624 -3.01 22.17 31.61
C MET A 624 -2.83 23.04 32.86
N GLU A 625 -2.93 22.40 34.02
CA GLU A 625 -2.44 22.94 35.29
C GLU A 625 -1.13 22.24 35.67
N GLU A 626 -0.43 22.79 36.65
CA GLU A 626 1.02 22.69 36.82
C GLU A 626 1.52 21.25 37.07
N SER A 627 2.21 20.67 36.08
CA SER A 627 2.94 19.41 36.20
C SER A 627 4.42 19.61 35.86
N THR A 628 5.19 20.19 36.79
CA THR A 628 6.64 20.38 36.68
C THR A 628 7.40 19.07 36.90
N GLY A 629 7.28 18.13 35.95
CA GLY A 629 7.93 16.82 36.02
C GLY A 629 7.41 15.86 34.96
N PHE A 630 8.01 15.91 33.77
CA PHE A 630 7.86 14.89 32.71
C PHE A 630 9.21 14.67 32.01
N GLU A 631 9.54 13.43 31.71
CA GLU A 631 10.84 13.07 31.13
C GLU A 631 10.93 13.34 29.61
N PRO A 632 12.15 13.50 29.05
CA PRO A 632 12.32 13.84 27.64
C PRO A 632 11.97 12.68 26.71
N PHE A 633 11.02 12.92 25.80
CA PHE A 633 10.69 12.03 24.68
C PHE A 633 11.91 11.65 23.81
N LEU A 634 12.98 12.44 23.83
CA LEU A 634 14.21 12.17 23.06
C LEU A 634 15.06 10.98 23.55
N ASN A 635 14.92 10.53 24.81
CA ASN A 635 15.83 9.54 25.37
C ASN A 635 15.85 8.22 24.55
N ASN A 636 14.74 7.89 23.90
CA ASN A 636 14.49 6.64 23.21
C ASN A 636 13.90 6.83 21.78
N VAL A 637 14.47 7.73 20.95
CA VAL A 637 14.01 7.87 19.53
C VAL A 637 15.17 7.94 18.53
N GLY A 638 15.24 6.98 17.61
CA GLY A 638 16.22 6.95 16.52
C GLY A 638 15.72 7.66 15.26
N GLY A 639 16.43 8.70 14.82
CA GLY A 639 16.14 9.45 13.59
C GLY A 639 17.24 9.31 12.53
N LYS A 640 16.88 9.58 11.27
CA LYS A 640 17.80 9.57 10.11
C LYS A 640 18.46 10.94 9.95
N THR A 641 19.78 11.03 10.06
CA THR A 641 20.54 12.27 9.79
C THR A 641 21.24 12.21 8.43
N ALA A 642 21.05 13.23 7.60
CA ALA A 642 21.70 13.39 6.29
C ALA A 642 21.73 14.87 5.89
N ASP A 643 22.68 15.28 5.04
CA ASP A 643 22.65 16.58 4.34
C ASP A 643 22.57 17.87 5.21
N GLY A 644 22.83 17.77 6.51
CA GLY A 644 22.69 18.87 7.48
C GLY A 644 21.35 18.94 8.21
N VAL A 645 20.46 17.95 8.00
CA VAL A 645 19.17 17.81 8.68
C VAL A 645 19.01 16.42 9.31
N THR A 646 18.14 16.33 10.31
CA THR A 646 17.68 15.06 10.91
C THR A 646 16.18 14.94 10.72
N GLN A 647 15.75 13.75 10.29
CA GLN A 647 14.35 13.38 10.07
C GLN A 647 13.96 12.28 11.04
N PHE A 648 12.86 12.50 11.76
CA PHE A 648 12.16 11.51 12.56
C PHE A 648 10.82 11.25 11.88
N LEU A 649 10.63 10.07 11.33
CA LEU A 649 9.49 9.69 10.49
C LEU A 649 8.55 8.74 11.24
N GLY A 650 7.26 8.78 10.92
CA GLY A 650 6.29 7.79 11.40
C GLY A 650 5.96 7.82 12.91
N ILE A 651 6.31 8.88 13.65
CA ILE A 651 6.00 8.99 15.08
C ILE A 651 4.48 8.97 15.26
N LYS A 652 3.95 7.92 15.91
CA LYS A 652 2.51 7.76 16.15
C LYS A 652 2.05 8.73 17.25
N TYR A 653 1.20 9.69 16.92
CA TYR A 653 0.72 10.71 17.87
C TYR A 653 -0.60 10.32 18.56
N ALA A 654 -1.37 9.39 17.97
CA ALA A 654 -2.62 8.92 18.54
C ALA A 654 -2.94 7.46 18.15
N SER A 655 -3.80 6.81 18.93
CA SER A 655 -4.39 5.51 18.66
C SER A 655 -5.90 5.64 18.34
N LEU A 656 -6.47 4.56 17.78
CA LEU A 656 -7.88 4.48 17.43
C LEU A 656 -8.45 3.13 17.87
N ARG A 657 -9.45 3.14 18.76
CA ARG A 657 -10.19 1.93 19.15
C ARG A 657 -11.01 1.31 18.00
N ASN A 658 -11.36 2.12 16.99
CA ASN A 658 -11.87 1.71 15.68
C ASN A 658 -11.86 2.92 14.72
N ARG A 659 -12.10 2.68 13.42
CA ARG A 659 -11.97 3.68 12.33
C ARG A 659 -12.79 4.97 12.51
N PHE A 660 -13.90 4.95 13.25
CA PHE A 660 -14.79 6.11 13.44
C PHE A 660 -14.67 6.77 14.83
N ALA A 661 -13.86 6.22 15.73
CA ALA A 661 -13.71 6.75 17.09
C ALA A 661 -13.01 8.12 17.13
N ASP A 662 -13.16 8.85 18.24
CA ASP A 662 -12.22 9.92 18.59
C ASP A 662 -10.79 9.37 18.67
N ALA A 663 -9.80 10.19 18.34
CA ALA A 663 -8.38 9.84 18.43
C ALA A 663 -7.86 10.01 19.86
N GLU A 664 -7.23 8.96 20.40
CA GLU A 664 -6.70 8.93 21.76
C GLU A 664 -5.19 9.21 21.71
N MET A 665 -4.75 10.36 22.26
CA MET A 665 -3.35 10.80 22.16
C MET A 665 -2.40 9.84 22.90
N ILE A 666 -1.33 9.41 22.23
CA ILE A 666 -0.30 8.54 22.83
C ILE A 666 0.64 9.39 23.68
N GLY A 667 0.88 8.94 24.92
CA GLY A 667 1.87 9.53 25.83
C GLY A 667 3.29 8.99 25.60
N CYS A 668 4.26 9.49 26.37
CA CYS A 668 5.55 8.79 26.50
C CYS A 668 5.27 7.40 27.12
N GLY A 669 5.83 6.34 26.53
CA GLY A 669 5.73 4.99 27.09
C GLY A 669 6.60 4.84 28.35
N GLU A 670 6.24 3.87 29.20
CA GLU A 670 7.00 3.51 30.41
C GLU A 670 8.14 2.51 30.12
N ASP A 671 8.31 2.11 28.85
CA ASP A 671 9.33 1.15 28.39
C ASP A 671 10.61 1.84 27.90
N ASP A 672 11.78 1.37 28.36
CA ASP A 672 13.13 1.81 27.94
C ASP A 672 13.53 1.44 26.49
N ALA A 673 12.55 1.21 25.60
CA ALA A 673 12.78 0.75 24.23
C ALA A 673 12.90 1.90 23.23
N ILE A 674 13.99 1.94 22.46
CA ILE A 674 14.20 2.93 21.40
C ILE A 674 13.14 2.77 20.30
N LEU A 675 12.33 3.80 20.11
CA LEU A 675 11.43 3.99 18.98
C LEU A 675 12.25 4.27 17.71
N ASP A 676 12.21 3.34 16.75
CA ASP A 676 12.75 3.57 15.42
C ASP A 676 11.81 4.52 14.64
N ALA A 677 12.30 5.73 14.37
CA ALA A 677 11.65 6.75 13.56
C ALA A 677 12.47 7.03 12.29
N THR A 678 13.08 6.01 11.67
CA THR A 678 13.83 6.14 10.42
C THR A 678 13.00 5.88 9.16
N GLU A 679 11.80 5.30 9.28
CA GLU A 679 10.86 5.05 8.18
C GLU A 679 9.49 5.74 8.38
N TYR A 680 8.83 6.10 7.28
CA TYR A 680 7.45 6.60 7.31
C TYR A 680 6.47 5.55 7.85
N GLY A 681 5.61 5.97 8.78
CA GLY A 681 4.50 5.16 9.29
C GLY A 681 3.37 4.97 8.27
N PRO A 682 2.36 4.13 8.57
CA PRO A 682 1.24 3.88 7.66
C PRO A 682 0.49 5.16 7.25
N VAL A 683 0.00 5.22 6.02
CA VAL A 683 -0.80 6.35 5.52
C VAL A 683 -2.30 6.09 5.73
N ALA A 684 -3.10 7.16 5.67
CA ALA A 684 -4.56 7.02 5.73
C ALA A 684 -5.09 6.33 4.45
N PRO A 685 -6.08 5.43 4.55
CA PRO A 685 -6.70 4.83 3.38
C PRO A 685 -7.33 5.90 2.48
N SER A 686 -7.13 5.77 1.18
CA SER A 686 -7.42 6.83 0.21
C SER A 686 -7.91 6.28 -1.14
N LEU A 687 -8.31 7.16 -2.06
CA LEU A 687 -8.48 6.75 -3.45
C LEU A 687 -7.13 6.32 -4.07
N PRO A 688 -7.10 5.23 -4.86
CA PRO A 688 -5.91 4.80 -5.58
C PRO A 688 -5.31 5.90 -6.46
N PHE A 689 -3.99 5.85 -6.65
CA PHE A 689 -3.22 6.79 -7.49
C PHE A 689 -3.21 8.25 -6.99
N GLY A 690 -3.47 8.49 -5.70
CA GLY A 690 -3.55 9.83 -5.12
C GLY A 690 -2.26 10.68 -5.22
N CYS A 691 -1.08 10.06 -5.22
CA CYS A 691 0.19 10.79 -5.43
C CYS A 691 0.40 11.11 -6.91
N GLU A 692 0.05 10.16 -7.77
CA GLU A 692 0.17 10.25 -9.22
C GLU A 692 -0.82 11.29 -9.80
N LEU A 693 -1.97 11.47 -9.16
CA LEU A 693 -2.94 12.54 -9.43
C LEU A 693 -2.39 13.94 -9.11
N GLU A 694 -1.69 14.09 -7.97
CA GLU A 694 -0.99 15.35 -7.66
C GLU A 694 0.18 15.59 -8.64
N HIS A 695 0.95 14.56 -8.99
CA HIS A 695 1.99 14.66 -10.02
C HIS A 695 1.43 15.05 -11.40
N ALA A 696 0.20 14.63 -11.73
CA ALA A 696 -0.50 15.05 -12.95
C ALA A 696 -0.96 16.53 -12.91
N ALA A 697 -1.30 17.07 -11.73
CA ALA A 697 -1.60 18.49 -11.55
C ALA A 697 -0.33 19.38 -11.63
N ILE A 698 0.79 18.85 -11.13
CA ILE A 698 2.13 19.44 -11.28
C ILE A 698 2.64 19.31 -12.72
N GLN A 699 2.20 18.28 -13.45
CA GLN A 699 2.75 17.84 -14.75
C GLN A 699 4.17 17.26 -14.69
N HIS A 700 4.66 16.91 -13.50
CA HIS A 700 5.95 16.23 -13.32
C HIS A 700 5.92 15.25 -12.15
N THR A 701 6.48 14.06 -12.36
CA THR A 701 6.53 12.98 -11.36
C THR A 701 7.79 13.04 -10.49
N LEU A 702 7.70 12.47 -9.29
CA LEU A 702 8.85 12.18 -8.43
C LEU A 702 8.83 10.70 -7.97
N PRO A 703 9.96 10.12 -7.53
CA PRO A 703 10.04 8.71 -7.11
C PRO A 703 9.20 8.37 -5.85
N ASN A 704 7.91 8.08 -6.04
CA ASN A 704 6.99 7.70 -4.95
C ASN A 704 7.35 6.35 -4.30
N LYS A 705 7.52 6.28 -2.97
CA LYS A 705 7.67 5.04 -2.19
C LYS A 705 6.29 4.58 -1.72
N LYS A 706 5.82 3.42 -2.20
CA LYS A 706 4.55 2.86 -1.73
C LYS A 706 4.66 2.43 -0.27
N ILE A 707 3.86 3.06 0.58
CA ILE A 707 3.73 2.79 2.02
C ILE A 707 2.40 2.05 2.27
N ALA A 708 2.25 1.39 3.42
CA ALA A 708 1.04 0.66 3.77
C ALA A 708 -0.09 1.62 4.23
N GLU A 709 -1.33 1.29 3.89
CA GLU A 709 -2.53 2.00 4.38
C GLU A 709 -3.06 1.33 5.66
N SER A 710 -3.51 2.11 6.65
CA SER A 710 -4.23 1.61 7.84
C SER A 710 -5.18 2.67 8.39
N ASP A 711 -6.46 2.35 8.58
CA ASP A 711 -7.44 3.23 9.23
C ASP A 711 -7.34 3.26 10.78
N LEU A 712 -6.39 2.51 11.37
CA LEU A 712 -6.12 2.47 12.81
C LEU A 712 -4.72 2.98 13.19
N ASP A 713 -3.78 3.00 12.25
CA ASP A 713 -2.36 3.34 12.47
C ASP A 713 -1.87 4.57 11.70
N CYS A 714 -2.71 5.16 10.86
CA CYS A 714 -2.38 6.36 10.09
C CYS A 714 -2.17 7.64 10.92
N LEU A 715 -2.45 7.63 12.23
CA LEU A 715 -2.28 8.81 13.09
C LEU A 715 -0.82 8.99 13.53
N ASN A 716 0.02 9.30 12.56
CA ASN A 716 1.46 9.54 12.71
C ASN A 716 1.92 10.85 12.05
N LEU A 717 3.08 11.33 12.50
CA LEU A 717 3.71 12.56 12.04
C LEU A 717 5.21 12.38 11.80
N ASN A 718 5.79 13.34 11.08
CA ASN A 718 7.20 13.36 10.71
C ASN A 718 7.77 14.72 11.09
N ILE A 719 8.97 14.74 11.69
CA ILE A 719 9.67 15.95 12.15
C ILE A 719 11.00 16.03 11.40
N THR A 720 11.23 17.13 10.68
CA THR A 720 12.51 17.46 10.05
C THR A 720 13.10 18.69 10.74
N LEU A 721 14.35 18.59 11.20
CA LEU A 721 15.04 19.68 11.90
C LEU A 721 16.50 19.82 11.45
N PRO A 722 17.16 20.97 11.65
CA PRO A 722 18.60 21.13 11.42
C PRO A 722 19.40 20.18 12.31
N ALA A 723 20.42 19.49 11.78
CA ALA A 723 21.16 18.46 12.51
C ALA A 723 21.94 18.96 13.75
N ALA A 724 22.11 20.27 13.90
CA ALA A 724 22.71 20.93 15.06
C ALA A 724 21.68 21.38 16.13
N THR A 725 20.41 21.01 15.99
CA THR A 725 19.34 21.41 16.94
C THR A 725 19.48 20.63 18.25
N SER A 726 19.26 21.34 19.36
CA SER A 726 19.19 20.78 20.72
C SER A 726 17.84 21.13 21.35
N PRO A 727 17.42 20.47 22.46
CA PRO A 727 16.21 20.86 23.19
C PRO A 727 16.16 22.34 23.61
N ALA A 728 17.32 22.98 23.76
CA ALA A 728 17.42 24.40 24.11
C ALA A 728 17.28 25.37 22.92
N SER A 729 17.24 24.89 21.67
CA SER A 729 17.36 25.73 20.47
C SER A 729 16.14 26.61 20.17
N LYS A 730 14.95 26.27 20.69
CA LYS A 730 13.70 27.07 20.58
C LYS A 730 13.39 27.58 19.16
N LEU A 731 13.56 26.73 18.16
CA LEU A 731 13.30 27.06 16.75
C LEU A 731 11.78 27.15 16.47
N PRO A 732 11.32 28.04 15.56
CA PRO A 732 9.93 28.07 15.14
C PRO A 732 9.51 26.76 14.45
N VAL A 733 8.23 26.40 14.58
CA VAL A 733 7.69 25.13 14.09
C VAL A 733 6.70 25.39 12.95
N PHE A 734 7.05 24.94 11.73
CA PHE A 734 6.16 24.91 10.57
C PHE A 734 5.40 23.58 10.55
N LEU A 735 4.10 23.60 10.82
CA LEU A 735 3.22 22.42 10.84
C LEU A 735 2.37 22.36 9.57
N PHE A 736 2.56 21.36 8.72
CA PHE A 736 1.87 21.22 7.43
C PHE A 736 0.75 20.19 7.44
N ILE A 737 -0.43 20.61 6.97
CA ILE A 737 -1.57 19.74 6.65
C ILE A 737 -1.67 19.59 5.12
N HIS A 738 -1.50 18.36 4.61
CA HIS A 738 -1.56 18.07 3.19
C HIS A 738 -2.97 18.25 2.59
N GLY A 739 -3.02 18.48 1.28
CA GLY A 739 -4.24 18.56 0.48
C GLY A 739 -4.84 17.20 0.13
N GLY A 740 -5.38 17.08 -1.08
CA GLY A 740 -5.98 15.84 -1.61
C GLY A 740 -7.51 15.74 -1.48
N GLY A 741 -8.23 16.87 -1.44
CA GLY A 741 -9.70 16.88 -1.52
C GLY A 741 -10.43 16.11 -0.40
N LEU A 742 -9.76 15.89 0.75
CA LEU A 742 -10.20 15.01 1.85
C LEU A 742 -10.34 13.52 1.47
N VAL A 743 -9.89 13.07 0.30
CA VAL A 743 -10.01 11.67 -0.19
C VAL A 743 -8.69 11.06 -0.68
N THR A 744 -7.66 11.87 -0.90
CA THR A 744 -6.26 11.51 -1.17
C THR A 744 -5.31 12.34 -0.31
N GLY A 745 -4.00 12.10 -0.47
CA GLY A 745 -2.94 12.79 0.25
C GLY A 745 -2.30 11.90 1.32
N ALA A 746 -1.00 12.06 1.52
CA ALA A 746 -0.27 11.54 2.66
C ALA A 746 0.93 12.43 2.96
N SER A 747 1.34 12.51 4.22
CA SER A 747 2.48 13.31 4.68
C SER A 747 3.84 12.84 4.16
N SER A 748 3.87 11.71 3.44
CA SER A 748 5.04 10.99 2.94
C SER A 748 5.15 10.97 1.41
N PHE A 749 4.29 11.71 0.68
CA PHE A 749 4.44 11.88 -0.75
C PHE A 749 5.72 12.66 -1.07
N PRO A 750 6.49 12.31 -2.13
CA PRO A 750 7.84 12.84 -2.35
C PRO A 750 7.91 14.35 -2.59
N GLN A 751 6.84 14.96 -3.10
CA GLN A 751 6.71 16.42 -3.23
C GLN A 751 6.68 17.14 -1.88
N TYR A 752 6.32 16.46 -0.79
CA TYR A 752 6.20 17.01 0.56
C TYR A 752 7.40 16.69 1.48
N ASP A 753 8.51 16.16 0.97
CA ASP A 753 9.71 15.95 1.81
C ASP A 753 10.29 17.30 2.25
N MET A 754 10.41 17.49 3.56
CA MET A 754 10.81 18.77 4.16
C MET A 754 12.33 18.92 4.32
N ALA A 755 13.14 17.90 4.00
CA ALA A 755 14.59 17.93 4.17
C ALA A 755 15.24 19.15 3.48
N ARG A 756 14.84 19.45 2.24
CA ARG A 756 15.38 20.57 1.47
C ARG A 756 14.88 21.93 1.97
N PHE A 757 13.61 22.02 2.31
CA PHE A 757 12.99 23.21 2.90
C PHE A 757 13.69 23.61 4.22
N VAL A 758 13.90 22.67 5.13
CA VAL A 758 14.60 22.90 6.40
C VAL A 758 16.08 23.22 6.17
N LYS A 759 16.78 22.51 5.27
CA LYS A 759 18.17 22.80 4.89
C LYS A 759 18.34 24.24 4.36
N MET A 760 17.41 24.69 3.52
CA MET A 760 17.39 26.04 2.97
C MET A 760 17.05 27.10 4.03
N SER A 761 16.20 26.79 5.02
CA SER A 761 15.92 27.70 6.14
C SER A 761 17.19 28.09 6.92
N VAL A 762 18.11 27.13 7.12
CA VAL A 762 19.42 27.35 7.73
C VAL A 762 20.31 28.21 6.82
N GLN A 763 20.33 27.93 5.51
CA GLN A 763 21.13 28.68 4.53
C GLN A 763 20.69 30.15 4.39
N LYS A 764 19.38 30.43 4.55
CA LYS A 764 18.82 31.79 4.57
C LYS A 764 18.94 32.50 5.94
N GLY A 765 19.47 31.83 6.97
CA GLY A 765 19.63 32.39 8.31
C GLY A 765 18.38 32.38 9.20
N PHE A 766 17.29 31.73 8.74
CA PHE A 766 16.01 31.63 9.44
C PHE A 766 15.66 30.16 9.75
N PRO A 767 16.46 29.44 10.57
CA PRO A 767 16.27 28.01 10.83
C PRO A 767 14.89 27.72 11.45
N ILE A 768 14.21 26.69 10.95
CA ILE A 768 12.92 26.19 11.45
C ILE A 768 12.95 24.68 11.68
N ILE A 769 12.01 24.18 12.48
CA ILE A 769 11.61 22.77 12.47
C ILE A 769 10.36 22.65 11.61
N ALA A 770 10.31 21.67 10.72
CA ALA A 770 9.14 21.40 9.88
C ALA A 770 8.50 20.05 10.27
N VAL A 771 7.18 20.02 10.37
CA VAL A 771 6.39 18.87 10.81
C VAL A 771 5.29 18.58 9.78
N SER A 772 5.18 17.35 9.28
CA SER A 772 4.08 16.90 8.42
C SER A 772 3.27 15.81 9.12
N ILE A 773 1.93 15.86 8.98
CA ILE A 773 1.02 14.94 9.69
C ILE A 773 0.13 14.17 8.71
N ASN A 774 -0.09 12.88 8.99
CA ASN A 774 -1.19 12.11 8.43
C ASN A 774 -2.44 12.29 9.32
N TYR A 775 -3.63 12.27 8.71
CA TYR A 775 -4.94 12.36 9.37
C TYR A 775 -5.96 11.49 8.61
N ARG A 776 -7.05 11.05 9.23
CA ARG A 776 -8.03 10.20 8.51
C ARG A 776 -8.69 10.96 7.37
N LEU A 777 -8.78 10.28 6.23
CA LEU A 777 -9.41 10.74 5.00
C LEU A 777 -10.75 10.05 4.76
N GLY A 778 -11.46 10.50 3.73
CA GLY A 778 -12.63 9.87 3.15
C GLY A 778 -13.66 9.44 4.17
N ILE A 779 -13.90 8.14 4.22
CA ILE A 779 -14.99 7.55 4.99
C ILE A 779 -14.68 7.62 6.49
N SER A 780 -13.49 7.21 6.92
CA SER A 780 -13.13 7.21 8.36
C SER A 780 -12.90 8.61 8.92
N GLY A 781 -12.48 9.56 8.07
CA GLY A 781 -12.25 10.96 8.44
C GLY A 781 -13.50 11.85 8.45
N PHE A 782 -14.46 11.63 7.55
CA PHE A 782 -15.48 12.65 7.27
C PHE A 782 -16.92 12.14 7.05
N LEU A 783 -17.18 10.82 6.97
CA LEU A 783 -18.56 10.33 6.92
C LEU A 783 -19.25 10.53 8.27
N THR A 784 -20.42 11.19 8.27
CA THR A 784 -21.28 11.30 9.45
C THR A 784 -22.75 11.10 9.08
N SER A 785 -23.57 10.77 10.08
CA SER A 785 -25.03 10.62 9.96
C SER A 785 -25.68 10.69 11.33
N SER A 786 -27.00 10.79 11.35
CA SER A 786 -27.87 10.54 12.51
C SER A 786 -27.47 9.25 13.25
N GLU A 787 -27.55 8.08 12.59
CA GLU A 787 -27.20 6.79 13.21
C GLU A 787 -25.75 6.75 13.76
N LEU A 788 -24.77 7.35 13.06
CA LEU A 788 -23.38 7.38 13.52
C LEU A 788 -23.20 8.26 14.76
N ARG A 789 -23.87 9.42 14.80
CA ARG A 789 -23.84 10.33 15.96
C ARG A 789 -24.57 9.74 17.16
N GLU A 790 -25.67 9.03 16.94
CA GLU A 790 -26.42 8.29 17.96
C GLU A 790 -25.61 7.10 18.50
N ALA A 791 -24.83 6.42 17.66
CA ALA A 791 -23.84 5.41 18.06
C ALA A 791 -22.58 6.00 18.77
N GLY A 792 -22.53 7.32 18.99
CA GLY A 792 -21.45 8.00 19.71
C GLY A 792 -20.19 8.27 18.88
N PHE A 793 -20.28 8.23 17.55
CA PHE A 793 -19.19 8.65 16.65
C PHE A 793 -19.37 10.11 16.23
N LYS A 794 -18.30 10.91 16.36
CA LYS A 794 -18.36 12.33 16.02
C LYS A 794 -18.18 12.57 14.52
N PRO A 795 -18.78 13.65 13.98
CA PRO A 795 -18.37 14.20 12.70
C PRO A 795 -16.94 14.76 12.74
N ASN A 796 -16.37 15.06 11.57
CA ASN A 796 -15.08 15.74 11.43
C ASN A 796 -13.88 15.02 12.08
N ASN A 797 -13.88 13.70 12.10
CA ASN A 797 -12.77 12.89 12.62
C ASN A 797 -11.40 13.33 12.07
N GLY A 798 -11.27 13.62 10.78
CA GLY A 798 -10.02 14.12 10.19
C GLY A 798 -9.56 15.48 10.73
N LEU A 799 -10.49 16.41 11.07
CA LEU A 799 -10.14 17.65 11.78
C LEU A 799 -9.78 17.38 13.25
N ARG A 800 -10.44 16.40 13.89
CA ARG A 800 -10.16 16.00 15.28
C ARG A 800 -8.76 15.37 15.39
N ASP A 801 -8.37 14.55 14.43
CA ASP A 801 -7.01 13.98 14.30
C ASP A 801 -5.96 15.08 14.22
N GLN A 802 -6.12 16.05 13.31
CA GLN A 802 -5.24 17.22 13.18
C GLN A 802 -5.17 18.03 14.48
N ARG A 803 -6.29 18.17 15.20
CA ARG A 803 -6.35 18.87 16.49
C ARG A 803 -5.61 18.10 17.59
N VAL A 804 -5.67 16.77 17.60
CA VAL A 804 -4.88 15.92 18.51
C VAL A 804 -3.38 15.99 18.15
N ALA A 805 -3.02 15.99 16.87
CA ALA A 805 -1.63 16.21 16.44
C ALA A 805 -1.09 17.58 16.91
N MET A 806 -1.91 18.64 16.85
CA MET A 806 -1.54 19.95 17.42
C MET A 806 -1.37 19.92 18.94
N VAL A 807 -2.19 19.17 19.69
CA VAL A 807 -2.00 18.98 21.15
C VAL A 807 -0.70 18.20 21.43
N TRP A 808 -0.40 17.16 20.64
CA TRP A 808 0.86 16.42 20.75
C TRP A 808 2.06 17.35 20.51
N ILE A 809 2.03 18.17 19.46
CA ILE A 809 3.08 19.14 19.14
C ILE A 809 3.24 20.16 20.28
N GLN A 810 2.15 20.71 20.81
CA GLN A 810 2.18 21.62 21.96
C GLN A 810 2.83 20.99 23.20
N LYS A 811 2.64 19.67 23.43
CA LYS A 811 3.22 18.94 24.56
C LYS A 811 4.66 18.47 24.34
N HIS A 812 5.02 18.06 23.12
CA HIS A 812 6.24 17.28 22.85
C HIS A 812 7.28 17.96 21.95
N ILE A 813 6.95 18.94 21.11
CA ILE A 813 7.93 19.50 20.14
C ILE A 813 9.14 20.18 20.80
N GLY A 814 9.00 20.59 22.07
CA GLY A 814 10.08 21.13 22.88
C GLY A 814 11.25 20.17 23.08
N THR A 815 11.04 18.85 23.09
CA THR A 815 12.14 17.89 23.20
C THR A 815 13.00 17.88 21.94
N PHE A 816 12.39 18.13 20.78
CA PHE A 816 13.07 18.26 19.49
C PHE A 816 13.70 19.65 19.29
N GLY A 817 13.66 20.53 20.29
CA GLY A 817 14.20 21.89 20.21
C GLY A 817 13.28 22.91 19.53
N GLY A 818 12.02 22.55 19.27
CA GLY A 818 11.01 23.47 18.74
C GLY A 818 10.39 24.33 19.85
N ASP A 819 9.98 25.54 19.52
CA ASP A 819 9.19 26.36 20.42
C ASP A 819 7.68 26.17 20.21
N ASN A 820 7.01 25.60 21.21
CA ASN A 820 5.56 25.38 21.18
C ASN A 820 4.75 26.69 21.22
N GLN A 821 5.35 27.81 21.65
CA GLN A 821 4.71 29.13 21.54
C GLN A 821 4.90 29.77 20.14
N ASN A 822 5.68 29.14 19.25
CA ASN A 822 6.01 29.65 17.92
C ASN A 822 5.68 28.62 16.83
N VAL A 823 4.43 28.13 16.83
CA VAL A 823 3.90 27.20 15.83
C VAL A 823 3.15 27.97 14.74
N THR A 824 3.57 27.78 13.50
CA THR A 824 2.87 28.24 12.29
C THR A 824 2.12 27.07 11.67
N LEU A 825 0.79 27.14 11.61
CA LEU A 825 -0.05 26.12 11.00
C LEU A 825 -0.24 26.42 9.50
N ALA A 826 0.35 25.60 8.64
CA ALA A 826 0.28 25.71 7.18
C ALA A 826 -0.54 24.57 6.57
N GLY A 827 -1.13 24.81 5.40
CA GLY A 827 -1.78 23.76 4.63
C GLY A 827 -2.09 24.19 3.20
N MET A 828 -2.42 23.21 2.36
CA MET A 828 -2.68 23.38 0.93
C MET A 828 -4.06 22.86 0.55
N SER A 829 -4.80 23.58 -0.30
CA SER A 829 -6.08 23.11 -0.87
C SER A 829 -7.09 22.72 0.24
N ALA A 830 -7.53 21.46 0.31
CA ALA A 830 -8.36 20.94 1.40
C ALA A 830 -7.68 21.04 2.79
N GLY A 831 -6.35 20.95 2.86
CA GLY A 831 -5.57 21.22 4.06
C GLY A 831 -5.59 22.70 4.45
N ALA A 832 -5.52 23.62 3.48
CA ALA A 832 -5.68 25.06 3.72
C ALA A 832 -7.09 25.39 4.24
N ALA A 833 -8.12 24.72 3.70
CA ALA A 833 -9.47 24.79 4.25
C ALA A 833 -9.52 24.35 5.72
N ALA A 834 -8.88 23.23 6.08
CA ALA A 834 -8.75 22.81 7.47
C ALA A 834 -8.02 23.85 8.35
N VAL A 835 -6.91 24.45 7.90
CA VAL A 835 -6.24 25.56 8.62
C VAL A 835 -7.22 26.70 8.92
N THR A 836 -7.99 27.14 7.92
CA THR A 836 -8.97 28.22 8.11
C THR A 836 -10.15 27.84 9.02
N LEU A 837 -10.49 26.56 9.15
CA LEU A 837 -11.46 26.07 10.14
C LEU A 837 -10.87 26.03 11.56
N HIS A 838 -9.60 25.64 11.72
CA HIS A 838 -8.91 25.67 13.02
C HIS A 838 -8.76 27.09 13.58
N LEU A 839 -8.78 28.14 12.73
CA LEU A 839 -8.88 29.54 13.18
C LEU A 839 -10.23 29.86 13.88
N GLN A 840 -11.32 29.18 13.51
CA GLN A 840 -12.66 29.41 14.07
C GLN A 840 -12.87 28.78 15.46
N CYS A 841 -11.99 27.85 15.85
CA CYS A 841 -11.98 27.22 17.16
C CYS A 841 -11.74 28.26 18.28
N SER A 842 -12.26 28.01 19.48
CA SER A 842 -12.02 28.85 20.66
C SER A 842 -10.53 28.83 21.06
N LYS A 843 -10.01 27.70 21.54
CA LYS A 843 -8.58 27.53 21.82
C LYS A 843 -7.82 27.23 20.52
N LYS A 844 -6.91 28.14 20.14
CA LYS A 844 -5.91 28.00 19.06
C LYS A 844 -4.68 27.30 19.65
N LEU A 845 -4.03 26.45 18.86
CA LEU A 845 -2.85 25.67 19.25
C LEU A 845 -1.59 26.07 18.45
N PHE A 846 -1.64 27.26 17.86
CA PHE A 846 -0.65 27.86 16.95
C PHE A 846 -0.80 29.38 17.01
N THR A 847 0.24 30.10 16.58
CA THR A 847 0.31 31.58 16.64
C THR A 847 0.27 32.26 15.27
N ARG A 848 0.44 31.50 14.18
CA ARG A 848 0.28 31.99 12.80
C ARG A 848 -0.36 30.94 11.89
N ALA A 849 -1.01 31.38 10.80
CA ALA A 849 -1.62 30.50 9.81
C ALA A 849 -1.09 30.76 8.40
N ILE A 850 -0.96 29.71 7.58
CA ILE A 850 -0.73 29.80 6.13
C ILE A 850 -1.79 28.97 5.39
N ALA A 851 -2.54 29.62 4.50
CA ALA A 851 -3.55 29.00 3.67
C ALA A 851 -3.13 29.07 2.19
N MET A 852 -2.55 27.99 1.67
CA MET A 852 -2.11 27.91 0.27
C MET A 852 -3.25 27.40 -0.61
N SER A 853 -3.69 28.23 -1.57
CA SER A 853 -4.56 27.83 -2.68
C SER A 853 -5.82 27.08 -2.22
N GLY A 854 -6.45 27.58 -1.14
CA GLY A 854 -7.65 27.00 -0.54
C GLY A 854 -8.07 27.63 0.78
N SER A 855 -9.34 27.45 1.16
CA SER A 855 -9.93 27.89 2.43
C SER A 855 -11.30 27.25 2.64
N TYR A 856 -11.94 27.46 3.80
CA TYR A 856 -13.35 27.06 4.00
C TYR A 856 -14.34 27.79 3.08
N LEU A 857 -13.96 28.88 2.40
CA LEU A 857 -14.84 29.54 1.41
C LEU A 857 -14.81 28.82 0.07
N MET A 858 -13.67 28.19 -0.27
CA MET A 858 -13.55 27.26 -1.39
C MET A 858 -14.23 25.92 -1.07
N THR A 859 -13.91 25.34 0.09
CA THR A 859 -14.43 24.05 0.55
C THR A 859 -15.40 24.26 1.72
N GLN A 860 -16.56 24.87 1.45
CA GLN A 860 -17.59 25.15 2.46
C GLN A 860 -18.04 23.87 3.20
N PRO A 861 -18.05 23.86 4.54
CA PRO A 861 -18.60 22.75 5.31
C PRO A 861 -20.08 22.51 5.00
N LEU A 862 -20.44 21.24 4.89
CA LEU A 862 -21.77 20.80 4.51
C LEU A 862 -22.69 20.68 5.74
N PRO A 863 -23.97 21.09 5.64
CA PRO A 863 -24.97 20.81 6.68
C PRO A 863 -25.25 19.32 6.77
N TYR A 864 -25.72 18.85 7.93
CA TYR A 864 -25.97 17.42 8.15
C TYR A 864 -26.90 16.79 7.11
N HIS A 865 -27.89 17.50 6.55
CA HIS A 865 -28.81 16.91 5.56
C HIS A 865 -28.09 16.40 4.29
N ALA A 866 -27.00 17.05 3.87
CA ALA A 866 -26.18 16.59 2.75
C ALA A 866 -25.34 15.36 3.13
N HIS A 867 -24.85 15.32 4.39
CA HIS A 867 -24.19 14.14 4.95
C HIS A 867 -25.14 12.94 5.07
N GLU A 868 -26.39 13.14 5.50
CA GLU A 868 -27.40 12.06 5.52
C GLU A 868 -27.67 11.52 4.09
N GLU A 869 -27.53 12.33 3.04
CA GLU A 869 -27.71 11.88 1.65
C GLU A 869 -26.51 11.07 1.13
N SER A 870 -25.27 11.58 1.30
CA SER A 870 -24.04 10.80 1.09
C SER A 870 -24.06 9.48 1.87
N TYR A 871 -24.69 9.48 3.04
CA TYR A 871 -24.82 8.31 3.89
C TYR A 871 -25.87 7.29 3.41
N LYS A 872 -27.00 7.71 2.85
CA LYS A 872 -27.93 6.82 2.12
C LYS A 872 -27.22 6.15 0.94
N GLN A 873 -26.52 6.94 0.14
CA GLN A 873 -25.74 6.45 -1.00
C GLN A 873 -24.68 5.43 -0.56
N ALA A 874 -24.04 5.64 0.61
CA ALA A 874 -23.14 4.67 1.22
C ALA A 874 -23.84 3.40 1.73
N ILE A 875 -25.05 3.51 2.30
CA ILE A 875 -25.89 2.37 2.70
C ILE A 875 -26.27 1.54 1.47
N ASP A 876 -26.71 2.19 0.38
CA ASP A 876 -27.14 1.52 -0.85
C ASP A 876 -25.95 0.87 -1.58
N ALA A 877 -24.80 1.53 -1.65
CA ALA A 877 -23.56 0.99 -2.21
C ALA A 877 -23.02 -0.23 -1.45
N LEU A 878 -23.34 -0.35 -0.15
CA LEU A 878 -23.05 -1.53 0.67
C LEU A 878 -24.18 -2.57 0.69
N GLY A 879 -25.36 -2.27 0.12
CA GLY A 879 -26.54 -3.14 0.16
C GLY A 879 -27.29 -3.19 1.50
N LEU A 880 -27.06 -2.21 2.37
CA LEU A 880 -27.51 -2.20 3.78
C LEU A 880 -28.88 -1.54 4.01
N ALA A 881 -29.63 -1.24 2.95
CA ALA A 881 -30.92 -0.58 3.01
C ALA A 881 -31.94 -1.31 3.91
N ASN A 882 -31.91 -2.65 3.93
CA ASN A 882 -32.90 -3.50 4.61
C ASN A 882 -32.47 -4.04 6.00
N VAL A 883 -31.34 -3.59 6.56
CA VAL A 883 -30.87 -3.97 7.91
C VAL A 883 -31.02 -2.83 8.92
N THR A 884 -30.99 -3.13 10.21
CA THR A 884 -31.20 -2.15 11.30
C THR A 884 -30.06 -1.12 11.39
N PRO A 885 -30.30 0.11 11.93
CA PRO A 885 -29.25 1.10 12.15
C PRO A 885 -28.02 0.57 12.89
N GLU A 886 -28.22 -0.25 13.91
CA GLU A 886 -27.18 -0.89 14.71
C GLU A 886 -26.35 -1.87 13.86
N GLU A 887 -27.00 -2.68 13.03
CA GLU A 887 -26.32 -3.56 12.06
C GLU A 887 -25.56 -2.77 11.00
N ARG A 888 -26.16 -1.69 10.46
CA ARG A 888 -25.49 -0.79 9.50
C ARG A 888 -24.20 -0.22 10.10
N VAL A 889 -24.25 0.26 11.36
CA VAL A 889 -23.06 0.79 12.07
C VAL A 889 -22.04 -0.32 12.30
N ASN A 890 -22.46 -1.47 12.80
CA ASN A 890 -21.60 -2.62 13.08
C ASN A 890 -20.86 -3.13 11.82
N VAL A 891 -21.55 -3.22 10.67
CA VAL A 891 -20.95 -3.60 9.38
C VAL A 891 -19.90 -2.57 8.95
N ARG A 892 -20.21 -1.27 8.97
CA ARG A 892 -19.25 -0.23 8.56
C ARG A 892 -18.03 -0.14 9.47
N VAL A 893 -18.18 -0.43 10.78
CA VAL A 893 -17.06 -0.52 11.72
C VAL A 893 -16.13 -1.70 11.37
N ASN A 894 -16.69 -2.87 11.03
CA ASN A 894 -15.94 -4.13 10.96
C ASN A 894 -15.66 -4.69 9.54
N CYS A 895 -16.25 -4.14 8.49
CA CYS A 895 -15.96 -4.54 7.10
C CYS A 895 -14.51 -4.21 6.69
N SER A 896 -14.00 -4.85 5.63
CA SER A 896 -12.62 -4.58 5.21
C SER A 896 -12.47 -3.16 4.67
N THR A 897 -11.36 -2.48 5.00
CA THR A 897 -11.08 -1.11 4.57
C THR A 897 -11.11 -0.97 3.05
N HIS A 898 -10.54 -1.94 2.33
CA HIS A 898 -10.58 -2.00 0.87
C HIS A 898 -12.02 -2.07 0.33
N GLU A 899 -12.87 -2.94 0.88
CA GLU A 899 -14.28 -3.03 0.49
C GLU A 899 -15.06 -1.75 0.77
N LEU A 900 -14.89 -1.18 1.97
CA LEU A 900 -15.55 0.05 2.39
C LEU A 900 -15.23 1.19 1.42
N TYR A 901 -13.95 1.41 1.11
CA TYR A 901 -13.49 2.48 0.23
C TYR A 901 -13.84 2.21 -1.24
N SER A 902 -13.66 0.98 -1.76
CA SER A 902 -13.92 0.66 -3.18
C SER A 902 -15.41 0.56 -3.56
N LYS A 903 -16.31 0.29 -2.60
CA LYS A 903 -17.77 0.35 -2.85
C LYS A 903 -18.31 1.78 -2.81
N ILE A 904 -17.87 2.58 -1.84
CA ILE A 904 -18.45 3.89 -1.52
C ILE A 904 -17.77 5.05 -2.26
N LEU A 905 -16.45 5.09 -2.39
CA LEU A 905 -15.76 6.16 -3.13
C LEU A 905 -15.57 5.76 -4.61
N PRO A 906 -15.70 6.70 -5.57
CA PRO A 906 -15.98 8.13 -5.42
C PRO A 906 -17.49 8.47 -5.51
N ARG A 907 -18.40 7.57 -5.10
CA ARG A 907 -19.86 7.75 -5.32
C ARG A 907 -20.50 8.82 -4.45
N ILE A 908 -19.94 9.09 -3.27
CA ILE A 908 -20.52 9.99 -2.26
C ILE A 908 -19.78 11.33 -2.22
N LEU A 909 -20.49 12.39 -1.85
CA LEU A 909 -19.87 13.67 -1.52
C LEU A 909 -19.20 13.58 -0.15
N VAL A 910 -17.88 13.76 -0.12
CA VAL A 910 -17.06 13.89 1.09
C VAL A 910 -16.79 15.37 1.35
N GLY A 911 -16.94 15.81 2.60
CA GLY A 911 -16.71 17.20 2.99
C GLY A 911 -16.66 17.36 4.50
N PHE A 912 -16.27 18.54 4.99
CA PHE A 912 -16.45 18.88 6.39
C PHE A 912 -17.94 18.92 6.75
N ALA A 913 -18.29 18.63 8.00
CA ALA A 913 -19.65 18.80 8.52
C ALA A 913 -19.74 20.06 9.37
N VAL A 914 -20.86 20.79 9.27
CA VAL A 914 -21.24 21.77 10.29
C VAL A 914 -21.67 21.01 11.54
N ASP A 915 -20.82 20.98 12.56
CA ASP A 915 -21.01 20.14 13.76
C ASP A 915 -21.32 20.88 15.06
N GLY A 916 -21.29 22.22 15.05
CA GLY A 916 -21.55 23.03 16.24
C GLY A 916 -20.40 23.09 17.25
N ASP A 917 -19.28 22.43 16.96
CA ASP A 917 -18.11 22.27 17.86
C ASP A 917 -16.83 22.81 17.20
N LEU A 918 -16.24 22.04 16.27
CA LEU A 918 -15.09 22.50 15.49
C LEU A 918 -15.51 23.40 14.33
N VAL A 919 -16.69 23.12 13.76
CA VAL A 919 -17.32 23.91 12.70
C VAL A 919 -18.65 24.42 13.25
N PRO A 920 -18.65 25.59 13.93
CA PRO A 920 -19.75 25.98 14.81
C PRO A 920 -21.07 26.30 14.09
N SER A 921 -21.04 26.57 12.79
CA SER A 921 -22.23 26.89 11.97
C SER A 921 -21.87 26.95 10.47
N GLU A 922 -22.87 27.02 9.60
CA GLU A 922 -22.70 27.23 8.14
C GLU A 922 -21.92 28.51 7.83
N VAL A 923 -21.17 28.50 6.72
CA VAL A 923 -20.21 29.56 6.38
C VAL A 923 -20.46 30.09 4.96
N ALA A 924 -20.80 31.38 4.88
CA ALA A 924 -21.09 32.14 3.66
C ALA A 924 -20.25 33.43 3.65
N PHE A 925 -20.01 34.06 2.49
CA PHE A 925 -19.05 35.17 2.38
C PHE A 925 -19.33 36.37 3.32
N PRO A 926 -20.56 36.93 3.43
CA PRO A 926 -20.87 38.02 4.38
C PRO A 926 -20.65 37.63 5.84
N LYS A 927 -20.89 36.37 6.17
CA LYS A 927 -20.74 35.87 7.54
C LYS A 927 -19.28 35.60 7.88
N ALA A 928 -18.52 34.97 6.98
CA ALA A 928 -17.08 34.82 7.13
C ALA A 928 -16.39 36.19 7.27
N ARG A 929 -16.82 37.18 6.47
CA ARG A 929 -16.43 38.58 6.61
C ARG A 929 -16.73 39.09 8.03
N SER A 930 -17.98 38.96 8.51
CA SER A 930 -18.36 39.34 9.88
C SER A 930 -17.52 38.63 10.96
N ASP A 931 -17.29 37.32 10.84
CA ASP A 931 -16.54 36.53 11.82
C ASP A 931 -15.05 36.92 11.85
N MET A 932 -14.49 37.35 10.72
CA MET A 932 -13.16 37.95 10.64
C MET A 932 -13.12 39.40 11.14
N GLU A 933 -14.11 40.24 10.79
CA GLU A 933 -14.21 41.65 11.17
C GLU A 933 -14.49 41.87 12.67
N ASN A 934 -15.22 40.95 13.32
CA ASN A 934 -15.38 40.94 14.80
C ASN A 934 -14.14 40.41 15.54
N GLY A 935 -13.23 39.76 14.80
CA GLY A 935 -11.89 39.38 15.23
C GLY A 935 -11.78 38.19 16.19
N PRO A 936 -10.57 37.60 16.30
CA PRO A 936 -10.29 36.50 17.24
C PRO A 936 -10.43 36.89 18.72
N SER A 937 -10.57 38.18 19.01
CA SER A 937 -10.86 38.80 20.30
C SER A 937 -12.10 38.24 21.01
N SER A 938 -13.12 37.82 20.25
CA SER A 938 -14.39 37.31 20.81
C SER A 938 -14.30 35.92 21.45
N ARG A 939 -13.24 35.14 21.14
CA ARG A 939 -13.13 33.72 21.52
C ARG A 939 -11.69 33.28 21.79
N GLY A 940 -10.94 33.99 22.64
CA GLY A 940 -9.59 33.61 23.06
C GLY A 940 -8.55 33.73 21.95
N ASN A 941 -7.64 34.70 22.09
CA ASN A 941 -6.66 35.02 21.05
C ASN A 941 -5.34 34.25 21.27
N ASN A 942 -4.64 33.94 20.18
CA ASN A 942 -3.22 33.58 20.12
C ASN A 942 -2.68 33.65 18.68
N CYS A 943 -3.53 33.42 17.67
CA CYS A 943 -3.16 33.55 16.26
C CYS A 943 -3.58 34.92 15.71
N LYS A 944 -2.61 35.76 15.33
CA LYS A 944 -2.83 37.10 14.74
C LYS A 944 -2.37 37.23 13.29
N ASP A 945 -1.31 36.52 12.92
CA ASP A 945 -0.71 36.68 11.60
C ASP A 945 -1.18 35.55 10.66
N MET A 946 -1.59 35.91 9.45
CA MET A 946 -2.06 34.98 8.42
C MET A 946 -1.41 35.29 7.08
N MET A 947 -0.86 34.26 6.42
CA MET A 947 -0.50 34.31 5.00
C MET A 947 -1.54 33.54 4.18
N ILE A 948 -1.95 34.07 3.03
CA ILE A 948 -2.93 33.42 2.16
C ILE A 948 -2.64 33.72 0.69
N GLY A 949 -2.85 32.76 -0.21
CA GLY A 949 -2.63 33.00 -1.63
C GLY A 949 -3.24 31.95 -2.54
N CYS A 950 -3.04 32.16 -3.84
CA CYS A 950 -3.55 31.28 -4.90
C CYS A 950 -2.58 31.21 -6.08
N ALA A 951 -2.59 30.07 -6.78
CA ALA A 951 -1.96 29.94 -8.09
C ALA A 951 -2.75 30.74 -9.15
N GLN A 952 -2.16 30.94 -10.33
CA GLN A 952 -2.79 31.66 -11.44
C GLN A 952 -4.08 30.97 -11.91
N MET A 953 -4.07 29.63 -11.92
CA MET A 953 -5.16 28.77 -12.36
C MET A 953 -5.36 27.61 -11.36
N ASP A 954 -5.80 27.91 -10.14
CA ASP A 954 -6.22 26.90 -9.17
C ASP A 954 -7.41 26.06 -9.64
N ALA A 955 -8.27 26.61 -10.51
CA ALA A 955 -9.33 25.85 -11.17
C ALA A 955 -8.80 24.74 -12.10
N SER A 956 -7.50 24.65 -12.38
CA SER A 956 -6.89 23.56 -13.15
C SER A 956 -7.22 22.19 -12.57
N ILE A 957 -7.37 22.08 -11.25
CA ILE A 957 -7.70 20.82 -10.57
C ILE A 957 -9.08 20.27 -10.97
N CYS A 958 -10.01 21.14 -11.39
CA CYS A 958 -11.34 20.74 -11.85
C CYS A 958 -11.28 20.00 -13.22
N SER A 959 -10.25 20.19 -14.04
CA SER A 959 -10.09 19.40 -15.27
C SER A 959 -9.65 17.96 -15.00
N LEU A 960 -9.12 17.68 -13.81
CA LEU A 960 -8.66 16.36 -13.38
C LEU A 960 -9.70 15.65 -12.51
N LEU A 961 -10.31 16.36 -11.55
CA LEU A 961 -11.30 15.80 -10.62
C LEU A 961 -12.71 15.70 -11.21
N THR A 962 -13.08 16.59 -12.12
CA THR A 962 -14.42 16.68 -12.71
C THR A 962 -14.38 16.78 -14.23
N PRO A 963 -13.80 15.79 -14.95
CA PRO A 963 -13.67 15.84 -16.40
C PRO A 963 -15.02 15.92 -17.14
N GLN A 964 -16.12 15.48 -16.51
CA GLN A 964 -17.47 15.61 -17.06
C GLN A 964 -17.94 17.07 -17.20
N TRP A 965 -17.36 18.02 -16.44
CA TRP A 965 -17.64 19.46 -16.57
C TRP A 965 -17.23 20.03 -17.94
N LYS A 966 -16.41 19.31 -18.71
CA LYS A 966 -16.08 19.71 -20.08
C LYS A 966 -17.28 19.58 -21.04
N LYS A 967 -18.19 18.63 -20.82
CA LYS A 967 -19.29 18.33 -21.75
C LYS A 967 -20.38 19.41 -21.71
N ASP A 968 -20.77 19.90 -22.89
CA ASP A 968 -21.82 20.93 -23.06
C ASP A 968 -21.56 22.17 -22.17
N ALA A 969 -20.28 22.55 -22.01
CA ALA A 969 -19.83 23.46 -20.96
C ALA A 969 -20.45 24.86 -21.09
N ALA A 970 -20.55 25.38 -22.31
CA ALA A 970 -21.18 26.68 -22.59
C ALA A 970 -22.68 26.68 -22.28
N GLN A 971 -23.36 25.58 -22.58
CA GLN A 971 -24.79 25.39 -22.38
C GLN A 971 -25.10 25.31 -20.89
N ASN A 972 -24.32 24.52 -20.15
CA ASN A 972 -24.46 24.27 -18.72
C ASN A 972 -24.15 25.53 -17.88
N ILE A 973 -23.09 26.28 -18.19
CA ILE A 973 -22.80 27.55 -17.47
C ILE A 973 -23.84 28.63 -17.80
N THR A 974 -24.32 28.70 -19.05
CA THR A 974 -25.38 29.64 -19.46
C THR A 974 -26.73 29.29 -18.84
N ALA A 975 -26.98 28.01 -18.52
CA ALA A 975 -28.13 27.61 -17.71
C ALA A 975 -27.96 28.08 -16.27
N ALA A 976 -26.90 27.66 -15.58
CA ALA A 976 -26.62 28.02 -14.19
C ALA A 976 -26.64 29.55 -13.95
N MET A 977 -25.99 30.33 -14.82
CA MET A 977 -26.02 31.81 -14.78
C MET A 977 -27.45 32.36 -14.84
N ARG A 978 -28.26 31.91 -15.81
CA ARG A 978 -29.65 32.36 -15.97
C ARG A 978 -30.52 31.94 -14.79
N ASP A 979 -30.30 30.74 -14.28
CA ASP A 979 -31.20 30.09 -13.34
C ASP A 979 -30.94 30.46 -11.88
N ILE A 980 -29.71 30.86 -11.52
CA ILE A 980 -29.44 31.56 -10.25
C ILE A 980 -29.76 33.06 -10.38
N LEU A 981 -29.22 33.75 -11.40
CA LEU A 981 -29.34 35.21 -11.55
C LEU A 981 -30.64 35.65 -12.26
N LYS A 982 -31.77 34.98 -11.98
CA LYS A 982 -33.08 35.27 -12.60
C LYS A 982 -33.54 36.72 -12.41
N ALA A 983 -33.12 37.38 -11.33
CA ALA A 983 -33.39 38.79 -11.04
C ALA A 983 -32.41 39.77 -11.73
N HIS A 984 -31.24 39.28 -12.18
CA HIS A 984 -30.15 40.07 -12.75
C HIS A 984 -29.73 39.56 -14.15
N PRO A 985 -30.67 39.41 -15.10
CA PRO A 985 -30.39 38.79 -16.40
C PRO A 985 -29.47 39.63 -17.29
N LYS A 986 -29.36 40.95 -17.04
CA LYS A 986 -28.41 41.82 -17.72
C LYS A 986 -26.99 41.53 -17.23
N GLU A 987 -26.77 41.61 -15.92
CA GLU A 987 -25.48 41.34 -15.30
C GLU A 987 -25.00 39.91 -15.60
N ALA A 988 -25.88 38.91 -15.60
CA ALA A 988 -25.55 37.54 -15.99
C ALA A 988 -24.98 37.45 -17.42
N GLN A 989 -25.55 38.20 -18.37
CA GLN A 989 -25.07 38.30 -19.74
C GLN A 989 -23.74 39.08 -19.81
N GLU A 990 -23.62 40.22 -19.11
CA GLU A 990 -22.39 41.02 -19.05
C GLU A 990 -21.23 40.29 -18.33
N ILE A 991 -21.52 39.28 -17.49
CA ILE A 991 -20.52 38.37 -16.90
C ILE A 991 -20.07 37.34 -17.94
N LEU A 992 -21.01 36.65 -18.60
CA LEU A 992 -20.70 35.66 -19.64
C LEU A 992 -19.84 36.28 -20.76
N GLU A 993 -20.20 37.46 -21.24
CA GLU A 993 -19.45 38.20 -22.27
C GLU A 993 -18.02 38.54 -21.83
N ARG A 994 -17.81 38.94 -20.57
CA ARG A 994 -16.46 39.24 -20.03
C ARG A 994 -15.56 38.02 -19.87
N TYR A 995 -16.11 36.81 -19.76
CA TYR A 995 -15.35 35.56 -19.81
C TYR A 995 -15.24 34.99 -21.24
N GLY A 996 -15.87 35.62 -22.24
CA GLY A 996 -15.92 35.13 -23.61
C GLY A 996 -16.75 33.85 -23.74
N LEU A 997 -17.86 33.74 -23.01
CA LEU A 997 -18.75 32.57 -23.00
C LEU A 997 -20.01 32.84 -23.84
N GLU A 998 -20.10 32.22 -25.02
CA GLU A 998 -21.34 32.16 -25.82
C GLU A 998 -21.92 30.75 -25.81
N LYS A 999 -23.25 30.63 -25.67
CA LYS A 999 -23.97 29.33 -25.57
C LYS A 999 -23.71 28.36 -26.73
N THR A 1000 -23.25 28.86 -27.88
CA THR A 1000 -22.99 28.09 -29.11
C THR A 1000 -21.50 27.71 -29.31
N MET A 1001 -20.63 27.98 -28.34
CA MET A 1001 -19.23 27.56 -28.39
C MET A 1001 -19.05 26.05 -28.26
N SER A 1002 -17.95 25.53 -28.81
CA SER A 1002 -17.51 24.16 -28.57
C SER A 1002 -16.83 24.02 -27.22
N ASP A 1003 -16.93 22.84 -26.62
CA ASP A 1003 -16.37 22.51 -25.30
C ASP A 1003 -14.85 22.77 -25.19
N GLU A 1004 -14.09 22.65 -26.29
CA GLU A 1004 -12.65 22.97 -26.32
C GLU A 1004 -12.34 24.45 -26.09
N VAL A 1005 -13.26 25.35 -26.43
CA VAL A 1005 -13.14 26.81 -26.21
C VAL A 1005 -13.87 27.23 -24.95
N ALA A 1006 -15.06 26.67 -24.72
CA ALA A 1006 -15.91 27.00 -23.60
C ALA A 1006 -15.33 26.55 -22.26
N PHE A 1007 -14.78 25.33 -22.16
CA PHE A 1007 -14.36 24.79 -20.87
C PHE A 1007 -13.20 25.59 -20.23
N PRO A 1008 -12.13 25.99 -20.95
CA PRO A 1008 -11.14 26.93 -20.41
C PRO A 1008 -11.74 28.27 -19.97
N ALA A 1009 -12.71 28.81 -20.70
CA ALA A 1009 -13.40 30.06 -20.32
C ALA A 1009 -14.26 29.89 -19.04
N VAL A 1010 -14.93 28.74 -18.87
CA VAL A 1010 -15.61 28.39 -17.60
C VAL A 1010 -14.61 28.23 -16.46
N LEU A 1011 -13.48 27.56 -16.67
CA LEU A 1011 -12.44 27.44 -15.64
C LEU A 1011 -11.86 28.80 -15.23
N ASN A 1012 -11.77 29.79 -16.14
CA ASN A 1012 -11.44 31.16 -15.76
C ASN A 1012 -12.47 31.75 -14.76
N PHE A 1013 -13.78 31.62 -15.03
CA PHE A 1013 -14.83 32.06 -14.09
C PHE A 1013 -14.75 31.33 -12.75
N VAL A 1014 -14.67 29.98 -12.78
CA VAL A 1014 -14.54 29.15 -11.57
C VAL A 1014 -13.33 29.59 -10.74
N ASN A 1015 -12.18 29.87 -11.38
CA ASN A 1015 -10.96 30.31 -10.69
C ASN A 1015 -11.15 31.61 -9.90
N ASP A 1016 -11.88 32.59 -10.46
CA ASP A 1016 -12.13 33.84 -9.76
C ASP A 1016 -13.07 33.66 -8.56
N VAL A 1017 -14.06 32.76 -8.69
CA VAL A 1017 -15.07 32.51 -7.65
C VAL A 1017 -14.55 31.61 -6.52
N VAL A 1018 -13.85 30.52 -6.83
CA VAL A 1018 -13.45 29.51 -5.82
C VAL A 1018 -11.99 29.66 -5.36
N GLY A 1019 -11.11 30.25 -6.18
CA GLY A 1019 -9.70 30.50 -5.84
C GLY A 1019 -9.48 31.93 -5.35
N LEU A 1020 -9.73 32.92 -6.21
CA LEU A 1020 -9.38 34.31 -5.95
C LEU A 1020 -10.30 35.00 -4.92
N ALA A 1021 -11.62 34.84 -5.01
CA ALA A 1021 -12.56 35.50 -4.10
C ALA A 1021 -12.35 35.14 -2.63
N PRO A 1022 -12.03 33.90 -2.24
CA PRO A 1022 -11.57 33.60 -0.89
C PRO A 1022 -10.31 34.36 -0.46
N VAL A 1023 -9.24 34.36 -1.27
CA VAL A 1023 -7.98 35.07 -0.94
C VAL A 1023 -8.27 36.56 -0.68
N VAL A 1024 -9.06 37.17 -1.56
CA VAL A 1024 -9.51 38.57 -1.44
C VAL A 1024 -10.39 38.81 -0.21
N ALA A 1025 -11.28 37.87 0.14
CA ALA A 1025 -12.16 38.01 1.31
C ALA A 1025 -11.37 37.99 2.63
N PHE A 1026 -10.41 37.06 2.78
CA PHE A 1026 -9.51 37.04 3.94
C PHE A 1026 -8.62 38.29 3.97
N ALA A 1027 -8.01 38.68 2.84
CA ALA A 1027 -7.13 39.85 2.73
C ALA A 1027 -7.81 41.19 3.07
N ARG A 1028 -9.15 41.28 3.00
CA ARG A 1028 -9.91 42.51 3.33
C ARG A 1028 -10.61 42.48 4.69
N ALA A 1029 -10.86 41.31 5.27
CA ALA A 1029 -11.68 41.18 6.49
C ALA A 1029 -10.89 40.76 7.74
N TRP A 1030 -9.67 40.24 7.59
CA TRP A 1030 -8.86 39.76 8.72
C TRP A 1030 -8.34 40.92 9.59
N GLN A 1031 -8.79 40.98 10.85
CA GLN A 1031 -8.41 42.01 11.85
C GLN A 1031 -6.97 41.88 12.41
N GLY A 1032 -6.15 40.98 11.86
CA GLY A 1032 -4.74 40.83 12.20
C GLY A 1032 -3.84 41.16 11.02
N ASN A 1033 -2.55 40.82 11.11
CA ASN A 1033 -1.65 40.98 9.97
C ASN A 1033 -2.01 39.94 8.89
N VAL A 1034 -2.40 40.37 7.70
CA VAL A 1034 -2.68 39.50 6.56
C VAL A 1034 -1.70 39.75 5.41
N TYR A 1035 -1.09 38.68 4.92
CA TYR A 1035 -0.07 38.68 3.88
C TYR A 1035 -0.59 37.90 2.67
N ALA A 1036 -1.15 38.63 1.70
CA ALA A 1036 -1.68 38.04 0.47
C ALA A 1036 -0.55 37.73 -0.54
N TYR A 1037 -0.58 36.57 -1.19
CA TYR A 1037 0.31 36.25 -2.32
C TYR A 1037 -0.42 35.72 -3.56
N TYR A 1038 0.17 35.96 -4.73
CA TYR A 1038 -0.24 35.40 -6.02
C TYR A 1038 0.96 34.69 -6.66
N PHE A 1039 0.83 33.39 -6.89
CA PHE A 1039 1.86 32.60 -7.57
C PHE A 1039 1.55 32.53 -9.07
N ASN A 1040 2.46 33.08 -9.88
CA ASN A 1040 2.34 33.29 -11.33
C ASN A 1040 3.48 32.62 -12.12
N GLU A 1041 4.39 31.92 -11.46
CA GLU A 1041 5.49 31.23 -12.11
C GLU A 1041 4.99 30.11 -13.02
N ARG A 1042 5.48 30.07 -14.25
CA ARG A 1042 4.88 29.31 -15.33
C ARG A 1042 5.28 27.84 -15.23
N ASN A 1043 4.31 26.92 -15.27
CA ASN A 1043 4.61 25.49 -15.32
C ASN A 1043 5.51 25.18 -16.55
N PRO A 1044 6.75 24.72 -16.34
CA PRO A 1044 7.72 24.56 -17.44
C PRO A 1044 7.53 23.24 -18.20
N TRP A 1045 6.79 22.28 -17.63
CA TRP A 1045 6.70 20.90 -18.12
C TRP A 1045 5.54 20.71 -19.11
N GLU A 1046 5.63 19.66 -19.95
CA GLU A 1046 4.63 19.40 -20.99
C GLU A 1046 3.29 18.93 -20.43
N GLY A 1047 2.19 19.53 -20.91
CA GLY A 1047 0.84 19.17 -20.54
C GLY A 1047 -0.17 20.31 -20.77
N PRO A 1048 -1.46 20.11 -20.43
CA PRO A 1048 -2.52 21.09 -20.66
C PRO A 1048 -2.33 22.45 -19.95
N TRP A 1049 -1.50 22.50 -18.91
CA TRP A 1049 -1.26 23.69 -18.09
C TRP A 1049 0.14 24.29 -18.28
N LYS A 1050 0.90 23.82 -19.28
CA LYS A 1050 2.22 24.40 -19.61
C LYS A 1050 2.11 25.90 -19.87
N GLY A 1051 2.98 26.70 -19.26
CA GLY A 1051 2.98 28.15 -19.41
C GLY A 1051 2.01 28.90 -18.48
N GLN A 1052 1.28 28.21 -17.60
CA GLN A 1052 0.44 28.82 -16.55
C GLN A 1052 0.77 28.21 -15.18
N ALA A 1053 0.48 28.93 -14.09
CA ALA A 1053 0.65 28.38 -12.75
C ALA A 1053 -0.61 27.57 -12.34
N SER A 1054 -0.53 26.24 -12.45
CA SER A 1054 -1.59 25.31 -12.04
C SER A 1054 -1.70 25.16 -10.51
N HIS A 1055 -2.86 24.67 -10.05
CA HIS A 1055 -3.04 24.21 -8.66
C HIS A 1055 -1.90 23.30 -8.22
N ILE A 1056 -1.41 23.48 -6.99
CA ILE A 1056 -0.29 22.75 -6.34
C ILE A 1056 1.12 23.02 -6.91
N LEU A 1057 1.27 23.82 -7.97
CA LEU A 1057 2.59 24.19 -8.50
C LEU A 1057 3.39 25.04 -7.50
N ASP A 1058 2.73 25.86 -6.68
CA ASP A 1058 3.37 26.67 -5.64
C ASP A 1058 4.09 25.80 -4.59
N LEU A 1059 3.50 24.66 -4.18
CA LEU A 1059 4.19 23.69 -3.32
C LEU A 1059 5.41 23.02 -3.97
N ALA A 1060 5.35 22.73 -5.27
CA ALA A 1060 6.46 22.11 -6.00
C ALA A 1060 7.74 22.99 -5.96
N TYR A 1061 7.54 24.31 -5.91
CA TYR A 1061 8.59 25.30 -5.74
C TYR A 1061 8.96 25.48 -4.25
N LEU A 1062 7.98 25.61 -3.35
CA LEU A 1062 8.19 25.84 -1.91
C LEU A 1062 9.15 24.81 -1.27
N PHE A 1063 8.87 23.52 -1.45
CA PHE A 1063 9.65 22.47 -0.79
C PHE A 1063 10.94 22.08 -1.53
N GLN A 1064 11.25 22.70 -2.68
CA GLN A 1064 12.47 22.47 -3.47
C GLN A 1064 12.66 21.01 -3.97
N ASN A 1065 11.65 20.16 -3.90
CA ASN A 1065 11.74 18.75 -4.30
C ASN A 1065 11.78 18.55 -5.82
N TYR A 1066 11.46 19.58 -6.60
CA TYR A 1066 11.57 19.60 -8.06
C TYR A 1066 12.78 20.41 -8.57
N ARG A 1067 13.68 20.88 -7.69
CA ARG A 1067 14.69 21.91 -8.02
C ARG A 1067 15.56 21.59 -9.24
N GLU A 1068 15.96 20.33 -9.42
CA GLU A 1068 16.76 19.83 -10.54
C GLU A 1068 16.07 19.96 -11.91
N TYR A 1069 14.74 20.17 -11.92
CA TYR A 1069 13.91 20.29 -13.12
C TYR A 1069 13.48 21.74 -13.43
N LEU A 1070 14.05 22.73 -12.72
CA LEU A 1070 13.77 24.17 -12.83
C LEU A 1070 15.01 24.94 -13.30
N THR A 1071 14.84 26.01 -14.10
CA THR A 1071 15.95 26.88 -14.51
C THR A 1071 16.48 27.71 -13.33
N GLU A 1072 17.65 28.36 -13.48
CA GLU A 1072 18.23 29.20 -12.41
C GLU A 1072 17.29 30.35 -11.99
N GLU A 1073 16.57 30.96 -12.93
CA GLU A 1073 15.59 32.01 -12.67
C GLU A 1073 14.35 31.48 -11.93
N GLN A 1074 13.90 30.28 -12.27
CA GLN A 1074 12.79 29.60 -11.58
C GLN A 1074 13.21 29.12 -10.17
N GLN A 1075 14.45 28.68 -9.99
CA GLN A 1075 15.02 28.39 -8.68
C GLN A 1075 15.10 29.66 -7.82
N ALA A 1076 15.42 30.81 -8.39
CA ALA A 1076 15.39 32.10 -7.67
C ALA A 1076 13.96 32.49 -7.23
N VAL A 1077 12.93 32.21 -8.03
CA VAL A 1077 11.51 32.37 -7.59
C VAL A 1077 11.19 31.43 -6.44
N ALA A 1078 11.59 30.15 -6.56
CA ALA A 1078 11.35 29.13 -5.56
C ALA A 1078 12.01 29.47 -4.21
N GLU A 1079 13.24 30.00 -4.25
CA GLU A 1079 13.95 30.50 -3.07
C GLU A 1079 13.29 31.71 -2.44
N ALA A 1080 12.90 32.72 -3.23
CA ALA A 1080 12.23 33.92 -2.73
C ALA A 1080 10.89 33.58 -2.06
N PHE A 1081 10.14 32.63 -2.61
CA PHE A 1081 8.88 32.16 -2.06
C PHE A 1081 9.07 31.47 -0.69
N ALA A 1082 10.06 30.58 -0.57
CA ALA A 1082 10.36 29.92 0.68
C ALA A 1082 11.01 30.84 1.73
N GLU A 1083 11.81 31.82 1.30
CA GLU A 1083 12.43 32.81 2.19
C GLU A 1083 11.39 33.69 2.89
N ASP A 1084 10.34 34.10 2.18
CA ASP A 1084 9.20 34.81 2.78
C ASP A 1084 8.42 33.92 3.77
N PHE A 1085 8.30 32.61 3.50
CA PHE A 1085 7.71 31.64 4.43
C PHE A 1085 8.56 31.49 5.70
N PHE A 1086 9.90 31.47 5.60
CA PHE A 1086 10.78 31.41 6.77
C PHE A 1086 10.67 32.68 7.61
N ASN A 1087 10.69 33.86 6.99
CA ASN A 1087 10.48 35.15 7.67
C ASN A 1087 9.16 35.14 8.46
N PHE A 1088 8.06 34.75 7.81
CA PHE A 1088 6.75 34.64 8.45
C PHE A 1088 6.76 33.64 9.62
N CYS A 1089 7.43 32.49 9.49
CA CYS A 1089 7.57 31.52 10.60
C CYS A 1089 8.38 32.07 11.79
N HIS A 1090 9.32 33.00 11.57
CA HIS A 1090 10.02 33.72 12.63
C HIS A 1090 9.21 34.89 13.21
N GLY A 1091 8.07 35.24 12.62
CA GLY A 1091 7.28 36.44 13.00
C GLY A 1091 7.84 37.73 12.42
N VAL A 1092 8.70 37.64 11.41
CA VAL A 1092 9.17 38.77 10.62
C VAL A 1092 8.17 39.02 9.50
N SER A 1093 7.79 40.29 9.29
CA SER A 1093 6.91 40.72 8.20
C SER A 1093 7.59 40.46 6.85
N PRO A 1094 7.13 39.51 6.00
CA PRO A 1094 7.82 39.20 4.74
C PRO A 1094 7.63 40.30 3.68
N TRP A 1095 6.52 41.04 3.77
CA TRP A 1095 6.25 42.28 3.05
C TRP A 1095 5.34 43.17 3.90
N PRO A 1096 5.06 44.43 3.52
CA PRO A 1096 4.12 45.28 4.26
C PRO A 1096 2.69 44.73 4.24
N VAL A 1097 1.99 44.80 5.37
CA VAL A 1097 0.54 44.55 5.47
C VAL A 1097 -0.28 45.66 4.81
N ALA A 1098 -1.56 45.39 4.56
CA ALA A 1098 -2.52 46.44 4.22
C ALA A 1098 -2.63 47.49 5.34
N ASP A 1099 -2.71 48.77 4.95
CA ASP A 1099 -2.92 49.90 5.86
C ASP A 1099 -4.34 50.48 5.72
N GLU A 1100 -4.63 51.54 6.48
CA GLU A 1100 -5.94 52.24 6.46
C GLU A 1100 -6.28 52.89 5.11
N THR A 1101 -5.36 52.89 4.13
CA THR A 1101 -5.59 53.40 2.77
C THR A 1101 -5.99 52.32 1.76
N ALA A 1102 -6.05 51.05 2.18
CA ALA A 1102 -6.55 49.94 1.37
C ALA A 1102 -8.00 50.19 0.92
N THR A 1103 -8.29 49.94 -0.36
CA THR A 1103 -9.60 50.22 -0.99
C THR A 1103 -10.28 48.93 -1.46
N LYS A 1104 -11.46 49.05 -2.08
CA LYS A 1104 -12.12 47.92 -2.76
C LYS A 1104 -11.21 47.26 -3.82
N ASP A 1105 -10.22 47.96 -4.37
CA ASP A 1105 -9.38 47.45 -5.48
C ASP A 1105 -7.87 47.40 -5.14
N THR A 1106 -7.46 47.87 -3.96
CA THR A 1106 -6.05 47.96 -3.55
C THR A 1106 -5.76 47.36 -2.18
N PHE A 1107 -4.84 46.40 -2.13
CA PHE A 1107 -4.15 45.91 -0.93
C PHE A 1107 -2.77 45.36 -1.34
N PRO A 1108 -1.75 45.39 -0.46
CA PRO A 1108 -0.43 44.82 -0.78
C PRO A 1108 -0.50 43.31 -1.02
N VAL A 1109 -0.02 42.88 -2.19
CA VAL A 1109 0.04 41.47 -2.58
C VAL A 1109 1.42 41.13 -3.13
N ARG A 1110 1.97 40.01 -2.68
CA ARG A 1110 3.25 39.48 -3.14
C ARG A 1110 3.06 38.62 -4.38
N VAL A 1111 3.54 39.10 -5.51
CA VAL A 1111 3.55 38.37 -6.79
C VAL A 1111 4.87 37.61 -6.92
N PHE A 1112 4.80 36.32 -7.25
CA PHE A 1112 5.95 35.45 -7.53
C PHE A 1112 5.90 34.96 -8.99
N GLY A 1113 6.98 35.15 -9.74
CA GLY A 1113 6.98 34.89 -11.19
C GLY A 1113 6.16 35.92 -11.99
N PRO A 1114 6.16 35.83 -13.35
CA PRO A 1114 6.87 34.83 -14.13
C PRO A 1114 8.32 35.24 -14.45
N SER A 1115 9.25 34.30 -14.27
CA SER A 1115 10.69 34.54 -14.36
C SER A 1115 11.16 34.83 -15.78
N ASP A 1116 10.44 34.38 -16.80
CA ASP A 1116 10.73 34.67 -18.22
C ASP A 1116 10.39 36.12 -18.61
N GLU A 1117 9.53 36.80 -17.86
CA GLU A 1117 9.34 38.26 -17.90
C GLU A 1117 10.32 39.00 -16.95
N ARG A 1118 11.31 38.29 -16.39
CA ARG A 1118 12.31 38.77 -15.42
C ARG A 1118 11.75 39.20 -14.07
N LEU A 1119 10.56 38.72 -13.71
CA LEU A 1119 9.94 38.99 -12.42
C LEU A 1119 10.19 37.81 -11.46
N THR A 1120 11.11 37.97 -10.51
CA THR A 1120 11.33 36.96 -9.46
C THR A 1120 10.24 37.04 -8.39
N ALA A 1121 10.20 38.13 -7.62
CA ALA A 1121 9.15 38.40 -6.65
C ALA A 1121 9.02 39.91 -6.40
N LYS A 1122 7.79 40.43 -6.30
CA LYS A 1122 7.49 41.86 -6.10
C LYS A 1122 6.23 42.06 -5.27
N VAL A 1123 6.12 43.21 -4.61
CA VAL A 1123 4.86 43.66 -4.01
C VAL A 1123 4.15 44.57 -5.00
N ASP A 1124 2.93 44.22 -5.41
CA ASP A 1124 1.98 45.13 -6.05
C ASP A 1124 0.98 45.61 -5.00
N VAL A 1125 0.38 46.78 -5.21
CA VAL A 1125 -0.69 47.33 -4.35
C VAL A 1125 -2.08 47.18 -4.97
N ARG A 1126 -2.16 46.74 -6.23
CA ARG A 1126 -3.40 46.41 -6.93
C ARG A 1126 -3.80 44.99 -6.59
N ALA A 1127 -5.09 44.75 -6.33
CA ALA A 1127 -5.61 43.40 -6.18
C ALA A 1127 -5.75 42.65 -7.52
N TYR A 1128 -5.83 43.38 -8.64
CA TYR A 1128 -6.18 42.87 -9.97
C TYR A 1128 -5.40 43.57 -11.10
N GLY A 1129 -5.25 42.88 -12.23
CA GLY A 1129 -4.59 43.38 -13.44
C GLY A 1129 -3.07 43.56 -13.30
N GLY A 1130 -2.44 43.93 -14.42
CA GLY A 1130 -0.99 44.05 -14.49
C GLY A 1130 -0.27 42.76 -14.09
N GLU A 1131 0.80 42.90 -13.30
CA GLU A 1131 1.68 41.81 -12.86
C GLU A 1131 0.96 40.77 -11.97
N THR A 1132 -0.16 41.13 -11.33
CA THR A 1132 -0.96 40.17 -10.54
C THR A 1132 -1.54 39.05 -11.41
N MET A 1133 -1.78 39.31 -12.70
CA MET A 1133 -2.51 38.42 -13.63
C MET A 1133 -3.91 37.98 -13.14
N ARG A 1134 -4.47 38.63 -12.11
CA ARG A 1134 -5.80 38.34 -11.56
C ARG A 1134 -6.88 39.22 -12.20
N ARG A 1135 -8.08 38.65 -12.40
CA ARG A 1135 -9.22 39.31 -13.04
C ARG A 1135 -10.13 39.95 -11.98
N SER A 1136 -10.60 41.17 -12.23
CA SER A 1136 -11.53 41.87 -11.32
C SER A 1136 -12.99 41.48 -11.53
N THR A 1137 -13.33 40.82 -12.65
CA THR A 1137 -14.70 40.65 -13.16
C THR A 1137 -15.76 40.26 -12.13
N VAL A 1138 -15.51 39.30 -11.24
CA VAL A 1138 -16.49 38.90 -10.20
C VAL A 1138 -16.74 40.04 -9.20
N PHE A 1139 -15.71 40.82 -8.86
CA PHE A 1139 -15.74 41.90 -7.88
C PHE A 1139 -16.34 43.20 -8.43
N ASP A 1140 -16.22 43.43 -9.74
CA ASP A 1140 -16.94 44.50 -10.47
C ASP A 1140 -18.47 44.42 -10.24
N TYR A 1141 -19.02 43.20 -10.11
CA TYR A 1141 -20.45 42.97 -9.86
C TYR A 1141 -20.81 42.69 -8.40
N ALA A 1142 -19.84 42.62 -7.48
CA ALA A 1142 -20.06 42.21 -6.08
C ALA A 1142 -20.96 43.14 -5.25
N ASP A 1143 -21.27 44.35 -5.76
CA ASP A 1143 -22.21 45.29 -5.14
C ASP A 1143 -23.67 45.06 -5.58
N LYS A 1144 -23.89 44.16 -6.55
CA LYS A 1144 -25.20 43.77 -7.10
C LYS A 1144 -25.52 42.29 -6.90
N ILE A 1145 -24.52 41.42 -7.08
CA ILE A 1145 -24.62 39.97 -7.02
C ILE A 1145 -23.61 39.51 -5.95
N SER A 1146 -24.06 38.73 -4.98
CA SER A 1146 -23.19 38.25 -3.90
C SER A 1146 -22.18 37.20 -4.37
N LEU A 1147 -21.06 37.09 -3.65
CA LEU A 1147 -20.08 36.02 -3.89
C LEU A 1147 -20.66 34.62 -3.60
N ASP A 1148 -21.67 34.50 -2.74
CA ASP A 1148 -22.38 33.25 -2.52
C ASP A 1148 -23.28 32.87 -3.71
N GLU A 1149 -23.96 33.83 -4.36
CA GLU A 1149 -24.69 33.57 -5.62
C GLU A 1149 -23.73 33.15 -6.74
N MET A 1150 -22.56 33.79 -6.85
CA MET A 1150 -21.51 33.38 -7.78
C MET A 1150 -21.03 31.94 -7.51
N LEU A 1151 -20.87 31.56 -6.24
CA LEU A 1151 -20.52 30.20 -5.83
C LEU A 1151 -21.66 29.19 -6.10
N MET A 1152 -22.93 29.62 -5.95
CA MET A 1152 -24.10 28.81 -6.34
C MET A 1152 -24.12 28.53 -7.85
N ILE A 1153 -23.72 29.49 -8.70
CA ILE A 1153 -23.59 29.26 -10.15
C ILE A 1153 -22.55 28.18 -10.46
N VAL A 1154 -21.41 28.16 -9.75
CA VAL A 1154 -20.39 27.09 -9.91
C VAL A 1154 -20.94 25.72 -9.49
N ARG A 1155 -21.72 25.65 -8.41
CA ARG A 1155 -22.38 24.41 -7.96
C ARG A 1155 -23.42 23.92 -8.96
N GLU A 1156 -24.31 24.81 -9.38
CA GLU A 1156 -25.39 24.54 -10.33
C GLU A 1156 -24.84 24.11 -11.70
N PHE A 1157 -23.75 24.72 -12.16
CA PHE A 1157 -23.01 24.27 -13.34
C PHE A 1157 -22.52 22.83 -13.19
N GLY A 1158 -21.94 22.48 -12.04
CA GLY A 1158 -21.45 21.13 -11.77
C GLY A 1158 -22.55 20.06 -11.69
N VAL A 1159 -23.74 20.44 -11.19
CA VAL A 1159 -24.95 19.59 -11.23
C VAL A 1159 -25.40 19.38 -12.67
N ASN A 1160 -25.63 20.46 -13.44
CA ASN A 1160 -26.07 20.39 -14.83
C ASN A 1160 -25.14 19.53 -15.71
N ALA A 1161 -23.82 19.69 -15.56
CA ALA A 1161 -22.84 18.88 -16.30
C ALA A 1161 -22.85 17.38 -15.89
N SER A 1162 -23.26 17.06 -14.66
CA SER A 1162 -23.35 15.68 -14.18
C SER A 1162 -24.67 15.02 -14.60
N GLU A 1163 -25.78 15.75 -14.62
CA GLU A 1163 -27.06 15.27 -15.19
C GLU A 1163 -26.97 15.08 -16.72
N ALA A 1164 -26.30 16.00 -17.42
CA ALA A 1164 -26.03 15.87 -18.86
C ALA A 1164 -25.18 14.65 -19.22
N LEU A 1165 -24.43 14.07 -18.26
CA LEU A 1165 -23.73 12.79 -18.43
C LEU A 1165 -24.64 11.58 -18.19
N LEU A 1166 -25.58 11.66 -17.23
CA LEU A 1166 -26.51 10.57 -16.91
C LEU A 1166 -27.66 10.41 -17.92
N ALA A 1167 -27.95 11.46 -18.71
CA ALA A 1167 -29.01 11.48 -19.71
C ALA A 1167 -28.58 11.06 -21.14
N ALA A 1168 -27.34 10.56 -21.32
CA ALA A 1168 -26.73 10.30 -22.63
C ALA A 1168 -26.03 8.94 -22.72
#